data_AF-A0A9X0AMU1-F1
#
_entry.id   AF-A0A9X0AMU1-F1
#
_cell.length_a   1.000
_cell.length_b   1.000
_cell.length_c   1.000
_cell.angle_alpha   90.00
_cell.angle_beta   90.00
_cell.angle_gamma   90.00
#
_symmetry.space_group_name_H-M   'P 1'
#
loop_
_entity.id
_entity.type
_entity.pdbx_description
1 polymer ?
#
loop_
_entity_poly.entity_id
_entity_poly.type
_entity_poly.pdbx_seq_one_letter_code
_entity_poly.pdbx_strand_id
1 'polypeptide(L)'
;MNASKEIDLVQDITTDCSVVASLCAATARAGKGHSKVLATILRPYDVKNQRPRSSKNGKYILRLQFNGCYRRVTIDDRLPASSSARNLHVVDRNNPVLLWPALVEKAYLKVRGGYDFPGSNSGTDLWIMTGWIPEQIFLQSDEIQSELLWKRIYKSFEFGDVMITLGTGKLSRKEEADLGLVGEHDYAILDMREPGSQRLLLVKNPWCDGMAWKGPRRRPAGGESEGNTWTEDLRESLEETGAQNSSTKPGTFWMALEDVIQNFESLYLNWNPGLFRYRQDHHLSWTISHVNTTGTFTQNPQYVVHSARGETIWVLLSRHFTTEEHDIAQGLSTQSIASTSLGFISLYVFDASGHRVYLSDGALHRGAYVDSPQTLARFELPANTPYTVVAAQQNLPLPKYSFSFSFFSRFPLNIHSAPDSFTFSTSHNGSWTTRTAGGNASSPSYPSNPQFSISVQEPTDMMLVLEADREDIAVHVTMIWANGERVTVINSRDIVGGSGDYRRGCALAELRNVAAGKYTIVCSTFQAGETGNFILRVKSSNRCEIRPVLAETAGRLVTRLPTLVFQDGVDRMLAPVTVTRLTRIRFVARAGNGVGRPIPPKSRPCLRLSIEKGQGPNKTVLESSCDGEFSDAPAGIRTPDSDISPDMMLKGGIWVVVERLGGRLGYDDVFVEALSDSQVSIGVWGTGDG
;
A
#
# COMPACT_ATOMS: atom_id res chain seq x y z
N MET A 1 46.79 11.08 5.52
CA MET A 1 46.03 10.88 4.25
C MET A 1 46.45 9.64 3.47
N ASN A 2 47.67 9.13 3.62
CA ASN A 2 48.11 7.90 2.94
C ASN A 2 48.19 6.75 3.95
N ALA A 3 47.79 5.56 3.54
CA ALA A 3 48.02 4.33 4.30
C ALA A 3 49.42 3.79 3.98
N SER A 4 50.15 3.36 5.00
CA SER A 4 51.43 2.66 4.88
C SER A 4 51.27 1.14 4.98
N LYS A 5 50.17 0.69 5.59
CA LYS A 5 49.75 -0.71 5.70
C LYS A 5 48.37 -0.91 5.09
N GLU A 6 47.98 -2.15 4.90
CA GLU A 6 46.63 -2.50 4.43
C GLU A 6 45.56 -1.88 5.35
N ILE A 7 44.52 -1.31 4.73
CA ILE A 7 43.46 -0.59 5.45
C ILE A 7 42.58 -1.60 6.19
N ASP A 8 42.24 -1.27 7.42
CA ASP A 8 41.40 -2.05 8.33
C ASP A 8 40.54 -1.09 9.17
N LEU A 9 39.48 -0.57 8.53
CA LEU A 9 38.57 0.40 9.13
C LEU A 9 37.68 -0.24 10.20
N VAL A 10 37.51 0.46 11.31
CA VAL A 10 36.67 0.01 12.42
C VAL A 10 35.98 1.18 13.10
N GLN A 11 34.88 0.83 13.76
CA GLN A 11 34.07 1.65 14.63
C GLN A 11 34.46 1.42 16.09
N ASP A 12 34.49 2.51 16.84
CA ASP A 12 34.64 2.52 18.28
C ASP A 12 33.33 2.97 18.97
N ILE A 13 33.28 4.11 19.68
CA ILE A 13 32.15 4.45 20.56
C ILE A 13 30.93 5.00 19.82
N THR A 14 31.11 6.02 18.96
CA THR A 14 29.99 6.87 18.49
C THR A 14 29.74 6.82 17.00
N THR A 15 30.38 5.92 16.29
CA THR A 15 30.21 5.80 14.83
C THR A 15 29.06 4.89 14.48
N ASP A 16 28.54 5.00 13.27
CA ASP A 16 27.43 4.16 12.80
C ASP A 16 27.95 2.95 12.04
N CYS A 17 27.43 1.77 12.39
CA CYS A 17 27.92 0.51 11.84
C CYS A 17 27.73 0.42 10.34
N SER A 18 26.59 0.90 9.83
CA SER A 18 26.25 0.96 8.41
C SER A 18 27.21 1.84 7.61
N VAL A 19 27.60 2.99 8.15
CA VAL A 19 28.58 3.91 7.56
C VAL A 19 29.95 3.27 7.49
N VAL A 20 30.41 2.63 8.57
CA VAL A 20 31.74 1.99 8.59
C VAL A 20 31.77 0.72 7.74
N ALA A 21 30.71 -0.09 7.73
CA ALA A 21 30.58 -1.24 6.84
C ALA A 21 30.62 -0.81 5.36
N SER A 22 29.94 0.28 5.02
CA SER A 22 29.98 0.90 3.68
C SER A 22 31.40 1.30 3.28
N LEU A 23 32.13 1.98 4.17
CA LEU A 23 33.52 2.34 3.93
C LEU A 23 34.43 1.11 3.80
N CYS A 24 34.20 0.05 4.58
CA CYS A 24 34.91 -1.22 4.47
C CYS A 24 34.71 -1.86 3.10
N ALA A 25 33.47 -1.99 2.63
CA ALA A 25 33.14 -2.57 1.32
C ALA A 25 33.75 -1.75 0.17
N ALA A 26 33.63 -0.42 0.23
CA ALA A 26 34.22 0.48 -0.75
C ALA A 26 35.76 0.40 -0.77
N THR A 27 36.40 0.25 0.40
CA THR A 27 37.85 0.12 0.51
C THR A 27 38.35 -1.23 0.04
N ALA A 28 37.63 -2.33 0.34
CA ALA A 28 37.96 -3.66 -0.18
C ALA A 28 37.98 -3.67 -1.72
N ARG A 29 36.95 -3.08 -2.33
CA ARG A 29 36.89 -2.88 -3.78
C ARG A 29 38.04 -2.02 -4.31
N ALA A 30 38.42 -0.96 -3.60
CA ALA A 30 39.57 -0.14 -3.98
C ALA A 30 40.90 -0.92 -3.92
N GLY A 31 41.06 -1.79 -2.91
CA GLY A 31 42.21 -2.69 -2.76
C GLY A 31 42.36 -3.68 -3.91
N LYS A 32 41.24 -4.08 -4.53
CA LYS A 32 41.21 -4.91 -5.75
C LYS A 32 41.48 -4.14 -7.06
N GLY A 33 42.02 -2.93 -6.98
CA GLY A 33 42.44 -2.14 -8.15
C GLY A 33 41.40 -1.15 -8.68
N HIS A 34 40.25 -0.98 -8.00
CA HIS A 34 39.18 -0.09 -8.45
C HIS A 34 39.05 1.22 -7.64
N SER A 35 40.17 1.77 -7.17
CA SER A 35 40.25 2.95 -6.29
C SER A 35 39.75 4.28 -6.90
N LYS A 36 39.51 4.32 -8.22
CA LYS A 36 39.05 5.50 -8.96
C LYS A 36 37.74 6.11 -8.42
N VAL A 37 36.90 5.33 -7.74
CA VAL A 37 35.65 5.84 -7.16
C VAL A 37 35.91 6.93 -6.11
N LEU A 38 36.94 6.79 -5.27
CA LEU A 38 37.33 7.82 -4.30
C LEU A 38 37.72 9.14 -4.98
N ALA A 39 38.27 9.06 -6.20
CA ALA A 39 38.57 10.22 -7.03
C ALA A 39 37.31 10.96 -7.51
N THR A 40 36.11 10.44 -7.32
CA THR A 40 34.86 11.17 -7.64
C THR A 40 34.19 11.76 -6.41
N ILE A 41 34.64 11.35 -5.22
CA ILE A 41 34.00 11.66 -3.93
C ILE A 41 34.75 12.77 -3.21
N LEU A 42 36.05 12.63 -2.95
CA LEU A 42 36.81 13.50 -2.04
C LEU A 42 37.81 14.40 -2.80
N ARG A 43 37.95 15.66 -2.37
CA ARG A 43 38.95 16.62 -2.84
C ARG A 43 39.66 17.31 -1.66
N PRO A 44 40.97 17.57 -1.75
CA PRO A 44 41.84 17.33 -2.91
C PRO A 44 42.25 15.86 -3.07
N TYR A 45 42.50 15.44 -4.32
CA TYR A 45 42.81 14.07 -4.69
C TYR A 45 44.02 14.03 -5.63
N ASP A 46 44.93 13.08 -5.41
CA ASP A 46 46.08 12.81 -6.26
C ASP A 46 45.70 11.75 -7.29
N VAL A 47 45.39 12.21 -8.51
CA VAL A 47 44.97 11.35 -9.63
C VAL A 47 46.10 10.43 -10.09
N LYS A 48 47.36 10.86 -9.99
CA LYS A 48 48.51 10.06 -10.45
C LYS A 48 48.71 8.84 -9.56
N ASN A 49 48.62 9.03 -8.25
CA ASN A 49 48.81 7.96 -7.26
C ASN A 49 47.48 7.36 -6.77
N GLN A 50 46.35 7.73 -7.37
CA GLN A 50 44.99 7.26 -7.04
C GLN A 50 44.69 7.28 -5.52
N ARG A 51 44.95 8.42 -4.87
CA ARG A 51 44.77 8.56 -3.42
C ARG A 51 44.34 9.95 -2.96
N PRO A 52 43.63 10.07 -1.83
CA PRO A 52 43.33 11.36 -1.22
C PRO A 52 44.60 12.16 -0.87
N ARG A 53 44.55 13.49 -0.98
CA ARG A 53 45.66 14.39 -0.65
C ARG A 53 45.30 15.27 0.55
N SER A 54 46.28 15.60 1.40
CA SER A 54 46.08 16.61 2.44
C SER A 54 45.82 17.98 1.82
N SER A 55 44.82 18.69 2.37
CA SER A 55 44.53 20.06 1.99
C SER A 55 45.50 21.04 2.67
N LYS A 56 45.97 22.06 1.93
CA LYS A 56 46.90 23.07 2.45
C LYS A 56 46.26 24.04 3.45
N ASN A 57 44.93 24.21 3.38
CA ASN A 57 44.17 25.15 4.21
C ASN A 57 43.18 24.44 5.15
N GLY A 58 43.35 23.12 5.35
CA GLY A 58 42.47 22.29 6.19
C GLY A 58 41.05 22.07 5.65
N LYS A 59 40.71 22.56 4.44
CA LYS A 59 39.37 22.40 3.86
C LYS A 59 39.32 21.27 2.85
N TYR A 60 38.27 20.45 2.96
CA TYR A 60 37.99 19.34 2.06
C TYR A 60 36.61 19.52 1.45
N ILE A 61 36.46 19.02 0.22
CA ILE A 61 35.19 19.09 -0.51
C ILE A 61 34.81 17.67 -0.91
N LEU A 62 33.59 17.29 -0.57
CA LEU A 62 33.01 16.03 -0.98
C LEU A 62 31.84 16.24 -1.93
N ARG A 63 31.68 15.30 -2.86
CA ARG A 63 30.54 15.21 -3.77
C ARG A 63 29.69 14.02 -3.34
N LEU A 64 28.54 14.28 -2.72
CA LEU A 64 27.63 13.26 -2.20
C LEU A 64 26.30 13.30 -2.98
N GLN A 65 25.70 12.15 -3.26
CA GLN A 65 24.37 12.04 -3.88
C GLN A 65 23.30 12.23 -2.79
N PHE A 66 22.53 13.31 -2.83
CA PHE A 66 21.55 13.60 -1.78
C PHE A 66 20.31 14.30 -2.33
N ASN A 67 19.14 13.76 -2.00
CA ASN A 67 17.82 14.21 -2.47
C ASN A 67 17.81 14.46 -4.00
N GLY A 68 18.07 13.39 -4.75
CA GLY A 68 17.96 13.34 -6.21
C GLY A 68 19.19 13.79 -7.00
N CYS A 69 20.15 14.52 -6.42
CA CYS A 69 21.31 15.00 -7.18
C CYS A 69 22.60 15.11 -6.34
N TYR A 70 23.72 15.32 -7.02
CA TYR A 70 25.02 15.51 -6.36
C TYR A 70 25.13 16.87 -5.68
N ARG A 71 25.52 16.86 -4.41
CA ARG A 71 25.74 18.03 -3.56
C ARG A 71 27.22 18.21 -3.25
N ARG A 72 27.66 19.46 -3.26
CA ARG A 72 29.02 19.86 -2.83
C ARG A 72 29.00 20.11 -1.32
N VAL A 73 29.70 19.26 -0.57
CA VAL A 73 29.79 19.32 0.89
C VAL A 73 31.18 19.76 1.29
N THR A 74 31.31 20.95 1.85
CA THR A 74 32.58 21.47 2.34
C THR A 74 32.72 21.23 3.85
N ILE A 75 33.84 20.65 4.27
CA ILE A 75 34.19 20.43 5.68
C ILE A 75 35.61 20.92 5.97
N ASP A 76 35.90 21.17 7.24
CA ASP A 76 37.27 21.29 7.75
C ASP A 76 37.76 19.94 8.29
N ASP A 77 39.03 19.87 8.71
CA ASP A 77 39.69 18.68 9.28
C ASP A 77 39.59 18.54 10.81
N ARG A 78 38.76 19.35 11.48
CA ARG A 78 38.54 19.20 12.93
C ARG A 78 37.62 18.01 13.20
N LEU A 79 38.14 16.95 13.82
CA LEU A 79 37.37 15.77 14.18
C LEU A 79 37.03 15.78 15.67
N PRO A 80 35.87 15.23 16.08
CA PRO A 80 35.57 15.02 17.50
C PRO A 80 36.63 14.12 18.14
N ALA A 81 37.08 14.51 19.34
CA ALA A 81 38.04 13.76 20.14
C ALA A 81 37.42 13.47 21.51
N SER A 82 37.62 12.25 22.00
CA SER A 82 37.22 11.88 23.37
C SER A 82 38.24 12.43 24.38
N SER A 83 37.80 12.63 25.61
CA SER A 83 38.70 12.80 26.76
C SER A 83 39.38 11.48 27.18
N SER A 84 38.86 10.34 26.68
CA SER A 84 39.43 9.01 26.87
C SER A 84 40.30 8.58 25.69
N ALA A 85 40.94 7.40 25.78
CA ALA A 85 41.69 6.81 24.67
C ALA A 85 40.82 6.23 23.53
N ARG A 86 39.49 6.33 23.64
CA ARG A 86 38.53 5.79 22.67
C ARG A 86 38.22 6.80 21.57
N ASN A 87 37.87 6.30 20.40
CA ASN A 87 37.63 7.11 19.20
C ASN A 87 36.13 7.42 19.01
N LEU A 88 35.85 8.61 18.48
CA LEU A 88 34.49 9.10 18.21
C LEU A 88 34.15 9.15 16.71
N HIS A 89 35.05 8.64 15.88
CA HIS A 89 34.97 8.65 14.43
C HIS A 89 35.66 7.40 13.91
N VAL A 90 35.43 7.06 12.63
CA VAL A 90 35.99 5.85 12.03
C VAL A 90 37.52 5.90 12.05
N VAL A 91 38.15 4.81 12.48
CA VAL A 91 39.61 4.71 12.56
C VAL A 91 40.12 3.51 11.77
N ASP A 92 41.38 3.58 11.37
CA ASP A 92 42.10 2.47 10.76
C ASP A 92 43.04 1.84 11.78
N ARG A 93 42.86 0.55 12.10
CA ARG A 93 43.67 -0.15 13.12
C ARG A 93 45.16 -0.21 12.73
N ASN A 94 45.44 -0.33 11.45
CA ASN A 94 46.81 -0.48 10.94
C ASN A 94 47.49 0.87 10.70
N ASN A 95 46.71 1.94 10.52
CA ASN A 95 47.13 3.28 10.16
C ASN A 95 46.37 4.34 10.99
N PRO A 96 46.62 4.47 12.31
CA PRO A 96 45.83 5.35 13.19
C PRO A 96 45.79 6.84 12.80
N VAL A 97 46.77 7.29 11.99
CA VAL A 97 46.87 8.67 11.49
C VAL A 97 46.17 8.88 10.13
N LEU A 98 45.41 7.89 9.65
CA LEU A 98 44.71 7.93 8.37
C LEU A 98 43.40 8.70 8.49
N LEU A 99 43.42 9.99 8.12
CA LEU A 99 42.27 10.89 8.32
C LEU A 99 41.15 10.78 7.28
N TRP A 100 41.42 10.32 6.06
CA TRP A 100 40.41 10.41 4.98
C TRP A 100 39.10 9.68 5.27
N PRO A 101 39.06 8.49 5.92
CA PRO A 101 37.80 7.81 6.25
C PRO A 101 36.94 8.67 7.18
N ALA A 102 37.56 9.23 8.22
CA ALA A 102 36.89 10.12 9.18
C ALA A 102 36.36 11.40 8.53
N LEU A 103 37.07 11.94 7.53
CA LEU A 103 36.59 13.09 6.75
C LEU A 103 35.38 12.74 5.88
N VAL A 104 35.33 11.53 5.32
CA VAL A 104 34.17 11.06 4.56
C VAL A 104 32.95 10.88 5.47
N GLU A 105 33.14 10.22 6.62
CA GLU A 105 32.12 10.08 7.66
C GLU A 105 31.60 11.44 8.11
N LYS A 106 32.49 12.39 8.47
CA LYS A 106 32.09 13.74 8.88
C LYS A 106 31.25 14.46 7.84
N ALA A 107 31.61 14.35 6.57
CA ALA A 107 30.86 14.98 5.48
C ALA A 107 29.50 14.32 5.26
N TYR A 108 29.43 12.99 5.39
CA TYR A 108 28.18 12.24 5.36
C TYR A 108 27.24 12.68 6.48
N LEU A 109 27.73 12.63 7.73
CA LEU A 109 26.98 13.02 8.93
C LEU A 109 26.52 14.49 8.87
N LYS A 110 27.36 15.39 8.34
CA LYS A 110 26.96 16.80 8.10
C LYS A 110 25.70 16.93 7.23
N VAL A 111 25.52 16.06 6.24
CA VAL A 111 24.34 16.08 5.36
C VAL A 111 23.15 15.37 6.00
N ARG A 112 23.40 14.45 6.95
CA ARG A 112 22.40 13.63 7.62
C ARG A 112 21.92 14.18 8.98
N GLY A 113 22.29 15.40 9.34
CA GLY A 113 21.80 16.09 10.55
C GLY A 113 22.87 16.29 11.64
N GLY A 114 24.04 15.68 11.52
CA GLY A 114 25.13 15.77 12.48
C GLY A 114 25.58 14.40 13.00
N TYR A 115 26.35 14.39 14.09
CA TYR A 115 26.81 13.17 14.76
C TYR A 115 25.72 12.53 15.65
N ASP A 116 24.61 13.23 15.88
CA ASP A 116 23.41 12.69 16.53
C ASP A 116 22.54 11.96 15.49
N PHE A 117 23.11 10.91 14.91
CA PHE A 117 22.55 10.17 13.79
C PHE A 117 21.79 8.95 14.30
N PRO A 118 20.51 8.76 13.91
CA PRO A 118 19.67 7.71 14.47
C PRO A 118 19.95 6.30 13.90
N GLY A 119 20.95 6.14 13.04
CA GLY A 119 21.21 4.93 12.25
C GLY A 119 20.68 5.01 10.82
N SER A 120 21.08 4.04 10.00
CA SER A 120 20.72 3.87 8.58
C SER A 120 21.08 2.46 8.13
N ASN A 121 20.75 2.09 6.90
CA ASN A 121 21.31 0.91 6.23
C ASN A 121 22.46 1.29 5.28
N SER A 122 23.42 0.38 5.18
CA SER A 122 24.61 0.53 4.35
C SER A 122 24.32 0.69 2.86
N GLY A 123 23.20 0.15 2.35
CA GLY A 123 22.77 0.36 0.97
C GLY A 123 22.51 1.85 0.66
N THR A 124 21.80 2.52 1.56
CA THR A 124 21.52 3.98 1.52
C THR A 124 22.82 4.77 1.66
N ASP A 125 23.69 4.37 2.58
CA ASP A 125 24.94 5.07 2.86
C ASP A 125 25.88 5.04 1.65
N LEU A 126 26.05 3.88 1.02
CA LEU A 126 26.82 3.73 -0.21
C LEU A 126 26.18 4.52 -1.37
N TRP A 127 24.85 4.55 -1.49
CA TRP A 127 24.17 5.39 -2.48
C TRP A 127 24.51 6.87 -2.29
N ILE A 128 24.44 7.38 -1.06
CA ILE A 128 24.75 8.78 -0.76
C ILE A 128 26.23 9.09 -1.00
N MET A 129 27.13 8.20 -0.57
CA MET A 129 28.57 8.42 -0.69
C MET A 129 29.06 8.33 -2.14
N THR A 130 28.53 7.38 -2.92
CA THR A 130 29.12 7.00 -4.22
C THR A 130 28.20 7.27 -5.41
N GLY A 131 26.88 7.36 -5.20
CA GLY A 131 25.88 7.36 -6.26
C GLY A 131 25.66 5.99 -6.93
N TRP A 132 26.11 4.89 -6.30
CA TRP A 132 25.94 3.52 -6.79
C TRP A 132 24.56 2.97 -6.43
N ILE A 133 23.88 2.39 -7.41
CA ILE A 133 22.45 2.11 -7.42
C ILE A 133 22.14 1.06 -6.33
N PRO A 134 21.38 1.41 -5.28
CA PRO A 134 21.08 0.49 -4.20
C PRO A 134 19.98 -0.50 -4.59
N GLU A 135 20.13 -1.74 -4.16
CA GLU A 135 19.15 -2.82 -4.22
C GLU A 135 19.19 -3.56 -2.88
N GLN A 136 18.02 -3.76 -2.28
CA GLN A 136 17.86 -4.55 -1.06
C GLN A 136 17.23 -5.89 -1.41
N ILE A 137 17.85 -6.97 -0.96
CA ILE A 137 17.34 -8.34 -1.10
C ILE A 137 17.04 -8.87 0.30
N PHE A 138 15.77 -9.22 0.53
CA PHE A 138 15.31 -9.79 1.80
C PHE A 138 15.62 -11.29 1.85
N LEU A 139 16.65 -11.66 2.61
CA LEU A 139 17.22 -13.02 2.62
C LEU A 139 16.28 -14.09 3.17
N GLN A 140 15.29 -13.69 3.96
CA GLN A 140 14.27 -14.59 4.52
C GLN A 140 13.04 -14.79 3.60
N SER A 141 13.08 -14.28 2.36
CA SER A 141 12.01 -14.45 1.38
C SER A 141 12.04 -15.85 0.76
N ASP A 142 10.86 -16.50 0.70
CA ASP A 142 10.67 -17.80 0.03
C ASP A 142 10.99 -17.77 -1.48
N GLU A 143 11.08 -16.58 -2.08
CA GLU A 143 11.38 -16.40 -3.52
C GLU A 143 12.88 -16.52 -3.85
N ILE A 144 13.76 -16.58 -2.84
CA ILE A 144 15.20 -16.58 -3.06
C ILE A 144 15.68 -17.92 -3.60
N GLN A 145 16.32 -17.85 -4.77
CA GLN A 145 17.07 -18.95 -5.36
C GLN A 145 18.57 -18.68 -5.20
N SER A 146 19.20 -19.33 -4.23
CA SER A 146 20.62 -19.09 -3.84
C SER A 146 21.58 -19.19 -5.02
N GLU A 147 21.37 -20.15 -5.92
CA GLU A 147 22.17 -20.35 -7.13
C GLU A 147 22.07 -19.20 -8.14
N LEU A 148 20.86 -18.69 -8.38
CA LEU A 148 20.68 -17.54 -9.27
C LEU A 148 21.23 -16.27 -8.64
N LEU A 149 21.05 -16.09 -7.34
CA LEU A 149 21.60 -14.97 -6.58
C LEU A 149 23.13 -14.94 -6.69
N TRP A 150 23.78 -16.07 -6.38
CA TRP A 150 25.24 -16.17 -6.45
C TRP A 150 25.77 -15.89 -7.85
N LYS A 151 25.23 -16.56 -8.88
CA LYS A 151 25.61 -16.34 -10.28
C LYS A 151 25.50 -14.87 -10.71
N ARG A 152 24.50 -14.17 -10.20
CA ARG A 152 24.27 -12.75 -10.49
C ARG A 152 25.32 -11.85 -9.84
N ILE A 153 25.64 -12.08 -8.56
CA ILE A 153 26.49 -11.16 -7.78
C ILE A 153 27.98 -11.50 -7.87
N TYR A 154 28.37 -12.78 -7.97
CA TYR A 154 29.77 -13.22 -7.89
C TYR A 154 30.65 -12.60 -8.98
N LYS A 155 30.29 -12.79 -10.25
CA LYS A 155 31.07 -12.22 -11.39
C LYS A 155 31.10 -10.69 -11.36
N SER A 156 30.00 -10.08 -10.97
CA SER A 156 29.89 -8.62 -10.83
C SER A 156 30.78 -8.12 -9.71
N PHE A 157 30.91 -8.88 -8.61
CA PHE A 157 31.77 -8.54 -7.49
C PHE A 157 33.25 -8.71 -7.83
N GLU A 158 33.62 -9.81 -8.50
CA GLU A 158 35.00 -10.05 -8.98
C GLU A 158 35.46 -8.96 -9.96
N PHE A 159 34.59 -8.53 -10.88
CA PHE A 159 34.89 -7.43 -11.79
C PHE A 159 34.88 -6.05 -11.10
N GLY A 160 34.30 -5.96 -9.90
CA GLY A 160 34.17 -4.71 -9.16
C GLY A 160 33.02 -3.82 -9.65
N ASP A 161 31.93 -4.39 -10.14
CA ASP A 161 30.69 -3.67 -10.53
C ASP A 161 29.60 -3.67 -9.45
N VAL A 162 29.83 -4.35 -8.32
CA VAL A 162 28.92 -4.30 -7.17
C VAL A 162 29.71 -4.22 -5.86
N MET A 163 29.21 -3.43 -4.91
CA MET A 163 29.63 -3.45 -3.51
C MET A 163 28.54 -4.12 -2.69
N ILE A 164 28.93 -4.92 -1.71
CA ILE A 164 28.02 -5.79 -0.97
C ILE A 164 28.19 -5.60 0.53
N THR A 165 27.08 -5.42 1.22
CA THR A 165 26.99 -5.40 2.69
C THR A 165 25.79 -6.26 3.13
N LEU A 166 25.79 -6.64 4.41
CA LEU A 166 24.76 -7.47 5.02
C LEU A 166 24.17 -6.74 6.23
N GLY A 167 22.88 -6.93 6.50
CA GLY A 167 22.21 -6.45 7.70
C GLY A 167 21.56 -7.59 8.48
N THR A 168 21.82 -7.66 9.78
CA THR A 168 21.12 -8.56 10.69
C THR A 168 19.82 -7.92 11.18
N GLY A 169 18.81 -8.77 11.37
CA GLY A 169 17.60 -8.37 12.08
C GLY A 169 17.79 -8.35 13.59
N LYS A 170 16.69 -8.28 14.32
CA LYS A 170 16.72 -8.36 15.79
C LYS A 170 17.17 -9.74 16.26
N LEU A 171 18.27 -9.77 17.03
CA LEU A 171 18.78 -10.96 17.70
C LEU A 171 18.65 -10.79 19.22
N SER A 172 18.31 -11.86 19.92
CA SER A 172 18.39 -11.87 21.39
C SER A 172 19.84 -11.96 21.84
N ARG A 173 20.16 -11.46 23.05
CA ARG A 173 21.52 -11.56 23.62
C ARG A 173 22.09 -12.98 23.64
N LYS A 174 21.20 -13.97 23.80
CA LYS A 174 21.58 -15.39 23.75
C LYS A 174 21.98 -15.77 22.32
N GLU A 175 21.19 -15.40 21.32
CA GLU A 175 21.51 -15.66 19.91
C GLU A 175 22.78 -14.95 19.48
N GLU A 176 22.99 -13.70 19.92
CA GLU A 176 24.24 -12.98 19.65
C GLU A 176 25.46 -13.73 20.21
N ALA A 177 25.37 -14.18 21.46
CA ALA A 177 26.44 -14.94 22.10
C ALA A 177 26.67 -16.31 21.45
N ASP A 178 25.60 -17.00 21.03
CA ASP A 178 25.65 -18.34 20.44
C ASP A 178 26.19 -18.29 19.01
N LEU A 179 25.74 -17.32 18.21
CA LEU A 179 26.13 -17.15 16.81
C LEU A 179 27.44 -16.39 16.64
N GLY A 180 27.77 -15.48 17.56
CA GLY A 180 28.86 -14.51 17.38
C GLY A 180 28.52 -13.42 16.35
N LEU A 181 27.23 -13.13 16.17
CA LEU A 181 26.70 -12.03 15.36
C LEU A 181 26.01 -11.01 16.27
N VAL A 182 25.91 -9.77 15.81
CA VAL A 182 25.26 -8.67 16.51
C VAL A 182 23.92 -8.42 15.84
N GLY A 183 22.84 -8.24 16.62
CA GLY A 183 21.52 -7.90 16.09
C GLY A 183 21.43 -6.43 15.65
N GLU A 184 20.54 -6.14 14.71
CA GLU A 184 20.30 -4.78 14.17
C GLU A 184 21.61 -4.10 13.73
N HIS A 185 22.47 -4.84 13.02
CA HIS A 185 23.86 -4.45 12.72
C HIS A 185 24.27 -4.76 11.28
N ASP A 186 25.11 -3.88 10.72
CA ASP A 186 25.60 -3.99 9.35
C ASP A 186 27.04 -4.54 9.28
N TYR A 187 27.27 -5.43 8.31
CA TYR A 187 28.54 -6.09 8.03
C TYR A 187 28.98 -5.84 6.58
N ALA A 188 30.29 -5.83 6.34
CA ALA A 188 30.85 -5.64 5.00
C ALA A 188 31.30 -6.97 4.38
N ILE A 189 31.08 -7.14 3.07
CA ILE A 189 31.71 -8.21 2.31
C ILE A 189 33.01 -7.69 1.71
N LEU A 190 34.13 -8.29 2.11
CA LEU A 190 35.47 -7.89 1.65
C LEU A 190 35.95 -8.74 0.46
N ASP A 191 35.56 -10.01 0.43
CA ASP A 191 35.96 -10.97 -0.60
C ASP A 191 34.87 -12.03 -0.82
N MET A 192 34.89 -12.68 -1.98
CA MET A 192 34.01 -13.78 -2.33
C MET A 192 34.83 -14.83 -3.07
N ARG A 193 34.61 -16.11 -2.79
CA ARG A 193 35.32 -17.22 -3.44
C ARG A 193 34.38 -18.37 -3.74
N GLU A 194 34.65 -19.06 -4.84
CA GLU A 194 33.95 -20.27 -5.26
C GLU A 194 34.92 -21.45 -5.45
N PRO A 195 35.55 -21.97 -4.37
CA PRO A 195 36.37 -23.17 -4.47
C PRO A 195 35.47 -24.41 -4.65
N GLY A 196 35.67 -25.16 -5.74
CA GLY A 196 34.88 -26.34 -6.05
C GLY A 196 33.39 -26.01 -6.19
N SER A 197 32.55 -26.56 -5.29
CA SER A 197 31.11 -26.28 -5.23
C SER A 197 30.70 -25.40 -4.05
N GLN A 198 31.66 -24.88 -3.27
CA GLN A 198 31.37 -24.05 -2.11
C GLN A 198 31.32 -22.58 -2.48
N ARG A 199 30.44 -21.83 -1.83
CA ARG A 199 30.23 -20.40 -2.07
C ARG A 199 30.52 -19.63 -0.79
N LEU A 200 31.68 -18.99 -0.73
CA LEU A 200 32.22 -18.40 0.50
C LEU A 200 32.28 -16.88 0.39
N LEU A 201 31.83 -16.19 1.44
CA LEU A 201 31.93 -14.74 1.59
C LEU A 201 32.84 -14.40 2.77
N LEU A 202 33.77 -13.47 2.57
CA LEU A 202 34.60 -12.92 3.64
C LEU A 202 33.87 -11.73 4.26
N VAL A 203 33.28 -11.97 5.42
CA VAL A 203 32.44 -11.02 6.15
C VAL A 203 33.30 -10.28 7.19
N LYS A 204 33.08 -8.98 7.32
CA LYS A 204 33.72 -8.14 8.33
C LYS A 204 32.70 -7.41 9.20
N ASN A 205 32.83 -7.59 10.50
CA ASN A 205 32.21 -6.77 11.52
C ASN A 205 32.95 -5.42 11.62
N PRO A 206 32.27 -4.28 11.47
CA PRO A 206 32.90 -2.97 11.60
C PRO A 206 33.35 -2.63 13.04
N TRP A 207 32.86 -3.29 14.10
CA TRP A 207 33.24 -2.95 15.48
C TRP A 207 34.67 -3.35 15.85
N CYS A 208 35.38 -2.46 16.55
CA CYS A 208 36.73 -2.70 17.10
C CYS A 208 36.80 -3.98 17.93
N ASP A 209 35.85 -4.13 18.86
CA ASP A 209 35.71 -5.24 19.80
C ASP A 209 34.64 -6.25 19.33
N GLY A 210 34.39 -6.30 18.02
CA GLY A 210 33.29 -7.06 17.43
C GLY A 210 33.41 -8.57 17.60
N MET A 211 32.28 -9.23 17.87
CA MET A 211 32.19 -10.69 17.88
C MET A 211 32.55 -11.26 16.51
N ALA A 212 33.11 -12.47 16.52
CA ALA A 212 33.36 -13.28 15.33
C ALA A 212 32.40 -14.46 15.28
N TRP A 213 31.97 -14.81 14.07
CA TRP A 213 31.08 -15.94 13.80
C TRP A 213 31.59 -17.25 14.42
N LYS A 214 30.71 -17.97 15.13
CA LYS A 214 31.04 -19.21 15.83
C LYS A 214 30.72 -20.50 15.06
N GLY A 215 30.12 -20.39 13.87
CA GLY A 215 29.80 -21.55 13.03
C GLY A 215 28.32 -21.99 13.12
N PRO A 216 27.90 -22.94 12.25
CA PRO A 216 26.52 -23.42 12.19
C PRO A 216 26.10 -24.18 13.47
N ARG A 217 24.82 -24.04 13.90
CA ARG A 217 24.29 -24.68 15.12
C ARG A 217 24.26 -26.22 15.10
N ARG A 218 24.39 -26.88 13.94
CA ARG A 218 24.31 -28.36 13.83
C ARG A 218 25.68 -29.02 14.04
N ARG A 219 26.05 -29.26 15.29
CA ARG A 219 26.88 -30.43 15.65
C ARG A 219 26.23 -31.20 16.82
N PRO A 220 26.10 -32.54 16.75
CA PRO A 220 25.83 -33.34 17.93
C PRO A 220 26.98 -33.20 18.93
N ALA A 221 26.66 -33.12 20.21
CA ALA A 221 27.64 -33.05 21.29
C ALA A 221 28.52 -34.31 21.31
N GLY A 222 29.78 -34.17 20.91
CA GLY A 222 30.77 -35.24 20.95
C GLY A 222 31.94 -34.97 20.01
N GLY A 223 32.92 -34.18 20.46
CA GLY A 223 34.16 -33.94 19.72
C GLY A 223 34.85 -32.66 20.18
N GLU A 224 35.81 -32.82 21.07
CA GLU A 224 36.63 -31.76 21.67
C GLU A 224 37.45 -31.00 20.63
N SER A 225 37.41 -29.66 20.68
CA SER A 225 38.54 -28.71 20.52
C SER A 225 38.00 -27.28 20.41
N GLU A 226 38.34 -26.40 21.36
CA GLU A 226 38.01 -24.97 21.40
C GLU A 226 38.84 -24.11 20.41
N GLY A 227 39.13 -24.64 19.22
CA GLY A 227 39.86 -23.91 18.19
C GLY A 227 39.55 -24.48 16.81
N ASN A 228 39.05 -23.63 15.91
CA ASN A 228 38.64 -23.91 14.53
C ASN A 228 37.31 -24.65 14.34
N THR A 229 36.26 -23.85 14.27
CA THR A 229 34.84 -24.16 14.00
C THR A 229 34.51 -24.37 12.51
N TRP A 230 35.47 -24.78 11.68
CA TRP A 230 35.25 -25.04 10.25
C TRP A 230 34.83 -26.51 10.01
N THR A 231 33.98 -26.79 9.02
CA THR A 231 33.78 -28.17 8.51
C THR A 231 35.04 -28.62 7.76
N GLU A 232 35.36 -29.92 7.77
CA GLU A 232 36.54 -30.44 7.05
C GLU A 232 36.53 -30.05 5.56
N ASP A 233 35.36 -30.11 4.92
CA ASP A 233 35.19 -29.68 3.53
C ASP A 233 35.52 -28.18 3.31
N LEU A 234 35.22 -27.30 4.29
CA LEU A 234 35.58 -25.87 4.21
C LEU A 234 37.07 -25.66 4.48
N ARG A 235 37.66 -26.46 5.39
CA ARG A 235 39.10 -26.44 5.64
C ARG A 235 39.87 -26.82 4.40
N GLU A 236 39.52 -27.91 3.74
CA GLU A 236 40.15 -28.36 2.50
C GLU A 236 40.05 -27.29 1.40
N SER A 237 38.87 -26.67 1.24
CA SER A 237 38.66 -25.58 0.27
C SER A 237 39.45 -24.30 0.60
N LEU A 238 39.66 -23.99 1.89
CA LEU A 238 40.50 -22.88 2.35
C LEU A 238 42.01 -23.21 2.27
N GLU A 239 42.38 -24.49 2.36
CA GLU A 239 43.73 -25.02 2.17
C GLU A 239 44.14 -24.94 0.68
N GLU A 240 43.26 -25.33 -0.25
CA GLU A 240 43.45 -25.21 -1.70
C GLU A 240 43.67 -23.76 -2.16
N THR A 241 43.10 -22.79 -1.46
CA THR A 241 43.20 -21.36 -1.79
C THR A 241 44.31 -20.61 -1.03
N GLY A 242 45.14 -21.32 -0.25
CA GLY A 242 46.25 -20.75 0.51
C GLY A 242 45.85 -19.84 1.68
N ALA A 243 44.57 -19.84 2.07
CA ALA A 243 43.99 -18.92 3.06
C ALA A 243 44.22 -19.36 4.52
N GLN A 244 44.62 -20.61 4.77
CA GLN A 244 44.88 -21.15 6.11
C GLN A 244 46.12 -20.56 6.80
N ASN A 245 47.09 -20.04 6.04
CA ASN A 245 48.34 -19.50 6.61
C ASN A 245 48.23 -18.03 7.08
N SER A 246 47.07 -17.39 6.95
CA SER A 246 46.82 -16.04 7.46
C SER A 246 45.67 -16.06 8.46
N SER A 247 45.97 -15.84 9.75
CA SER A 247 44.96 -15.47 10.74
C SER A 247 44.13 -14.30 10.18
N THR A 248 42.81 -14.48 10.06
CA THR A 248 41.93 -13.40 9.61
C THR A 248 41.97 -12.25 10.62
N LYS A 249 41.80 -11.02 10.13
CA LYS A 249 41.81 -9.83 11.00
C LYS A 249 40.70 -9.94 12.06
N PRO A 250 40.85 -9.31 13.24
CA PRO A 250 39.81 -9.38 14.28
C PRO A 250 38.48 -8.85 13.74
N GLY A 251 37.40 -9.60 13.99
CA GLY A 251 36.05 -9.33 13.46
C GLY A 251 35.84 -9.70 11.98
N THR A 252 36.81 -10.37 11.34
CA THR A 252 36.70 -10.83 9.94
C THR A 252 36.69 -12.36 9.87
N PHE A 253 35.73 -12.95 9.16
CA PHE A 253 35.54 -14.39 9.06
C PHE A 253 34.93 -14.80 7.71
N TRP A 254 35.23 -16.01 7.25
CA TRP A 254 34.53 -16.62 6.11
C TRP A 254 33.18 -17.18 6.53
N MET A 255 32.21 -17.15 5.63
CA MET A 255 30.88 -17.71 5.85
C MET A 255 30.33 -18.27 4.54
N ALA A 256 29.67 -19.42 4.60
CA ALA A 256 28.99 -19.99 3.43
C ALA A 256 27.76 -19.13 3.06
N LEU A 257 27.41 -19.09 1.77
CA LEU A 257 26.22 -18.35 1.31
C LEU A 257 24.95 -18.82 2.02
N GLU A 258 24.83 -20.11 2.29
CA GLU A 258 23.69 -20.72 2.99
C GLU A 258 23.58 -20.19 4.42
N ASP A 259 24.70 -20.08 5.13
CA ASP A 259 24.74 -19.48 6.47
C ASP A 259 24.41 -17.99 6.41
N VAL A 260 24.83 -17.27 5.37
CA VAL A 260 24.45 -15.86 5.18
C VAL A 260 22.93 -15.74 5.02
N ILE A 261 22.33 -16.55 4.13
CA ILE A 261 20.88 -16.55 3.91
C ILE A 261 20.13 -16.89 5.20
N GLN A 262 20.65 -17.82 6.01
CA GLN A 262 20.00 -18.25 7.24
C GLN A 262 20.08 -17.21 8.37
N ASN A 263 21.20 -16.49 8.51
CA ASN A 263 21.48 -15.68 9.70
C ASN A 263 21.33 -14.17 9.50
N PHE A 264 21.21 -13.69 8.26
CA PHE A 264 21.02 -12.27 7.94
C PHE A 264 19.61 -12.01 7.42
N GLU A 265 19.11 -10.80 7.64
CA GLU A 265 17.78 -10.38 7.17
C GLU A 265 17.86 -9.78 5.77
N SER A 266 18.88 -8.96 5.52
CA SER A 266 19.04 -8.22 4.26
C SER A 266 20.44 -8.35 3.68
N LEU A 267 20.49 -8.47 2.36
CA LEU A 267 21.67 -8.32 1.53
C LEU A 267 21.53 -7.01 0.74
N TYR A 268 22.43 -6.06 0.98
CA TYR A 268 22.42 -4.79 0.27
C TYR A 268 23.47 -4.81 -0.85
N LEU A 269 23.02 -4.51 -2.06
CA LEU A 269 23.85 -4.43 -3.25
C LEU A 269 23.85 -2.99 -3.74
N ASN A 270 25.04 -2.41 -3.92
CA ASN A 270 25.19 -1.14 -4.62
C ASN A 270 25.87 -1.40 -5.94
N TRP A 271 25.17 -1.13 -7.04
CA TRP A 271 25.61 -1.43 -8.39
C TRP A 271 26.27 -0.23 -9.06
N ASN A 272 27.32 -0.50 -9.84
CA ASN A 272 28.03 0.49 -10.61
C ASN A 272 27.08 1.13 -11.64
N PRO A 273 26.81 2.45 -11.58
CA PRO A 273 25.95 3.10 -12.56
C PRO A 273 26.54 3.08 -13.97
N GLY A 274 27.86 2.83 -14.11
CA GLY A 274 28.53 2.64 -15.39
C GLY A 274 28.09 1.40 -16.17
N LEU A 275 27.30 0.50 -15.57
CA LEU A 275 26.61 -0.60 -16.27
C LEU A 275 25.56 -0.10 -17.28
N PHE A 276 25.11 1.15 -17.12
CA PHE A 276 24.08 1.76 -17.93
C PHE A 276 24.64 2.91 -18.75
N ARG A 277 24.16 3.04 -19.98
CA ARG A 277 24.55 4.13 -20.89
C ARG A 277 23.64 5.35 -20.73
N TYR A 278 22.41 5.13 -20.31
CA TYR A 278 21.40 6.17 -20.16
C TYR A 278 20.85 6.14 -18.74
N ARG A 279 20.68 7.35 -18.18
CA ARG A 279 19.99 7.60 -16.93
C ARG A 279 19.05 8.78 -17.14
N GLN A 280 17.81 8.66 -16.70
CA GLN A 280 16.85 9.75 -16.69
C GLN A 280 16.22 9.88 -15.31
N ASP A 281 16.31 11.08 -14.74
CA ASP A 281 15.80 11.37 -13.40
C ASP A 281 14.55 12.25 -13.50
N HIS A 282 13.48 11.84 -12.82
CA HIS A 282 12.25 12.59 -12.69
C HIS A 282 11.99 12.93 -11.22
N HIS A 283 12.05 14.21 -10.89
CA HIS A 283 11.78 14.71 -9.55
C HIS A 283 10.33 15.17 -9.45
N LEU A 284 9.64 14.78 -8.38
CA LEU A 284 8.24 15.15 -8.17
C LEU A 284 7.94 15.40 -6.71
N SER A 285 6.86 16.14 -6.46
CA SER A 285 6.27 16.25 -5.13
C SER A 285 4.92 15.56 -5.12
N TRP A 286 4.66 14.82 -4.05
CA TRP A 286 3.46 14.02 -3.88
C TRP A 286 2.76 14.40 -2.58
N THR A 287 1.52 14.86 -2.69
CA THR A 287 0.63 15.05 -1.54
C THR A 287 -0.02 13.71 -1.18
N ILE A 288 0.17 13.28 0.06
CA ILE A 288 -0.34 12.01 0.56
C ILE A 288 -1.81 12.18 0.92
N SER A 289 -2.66 11.27 0.43
CA SER A 289 -4.09 11.25 0.77
C SER A 289 -4.26 10.93 2.26
N HIS A 290 -5.17 11.64 2.92
CA HIS A 290 -5.55 11.34 4.32
C HIS A 290 -6.30 10.01 4.45
N VAL A 291 -6.86 9.49 3.35
CA VAL A 291 -7.50 8.18 3.33
C VAL A 291 -6.45 7.16 2.92
N ASN A 292 -6.04 6.34 3.88
CA ASN A 292 -5.06 5.27 3.69
C ASN A 292 -5.79 4.03 3.15
N THR A 293 -6.18 4.07 1.89
CA THR A 293 -6.80 2.91 1.24
C THR A 293 -5.69 2.10 0.56
N THR A 294 -5.30 0.97 1.14
CA THR A 294 -4.42 0.04 0.44
C THR A 294 -5.09 -0.47 -0.84
N GLY A 295 -4.30 -0.60 -1.89
CA GLY A 295 -4.75 -1.19 -3.15
C GLY A 295 -5.33 -0.24 -4.18
N THR A 296 -5.41 1.08 -3.92
CA THR A 296 -5.73 2.07 -4.96
C THR A 296 -4.52 2.90 -5.37
N PHE A 297 -4.45 3.20 -6.67
CA PHE A 297 -3.37 3.97 -7.30
C PHE A 297 -3.86 5.27 -7.95
N THR A 298 -5.08 5.69 -7.60
CA THR A 298 -5.78 6.82 -8.21
C THR A 298 -4.95 8.10 -8.22
N GLN A 299 -4.30 8.42 -7.09
CA GLN A 299 -3.52 9.64 -6.89
C GLN A 299 -2.00 9.40 -6.88
N ASN A 300 -1.59 8.15 -7.06
CA ASN A 300 -0.19 7.78 -7.01
C ASN A 300 0.56 8.33 -8.24
N PRO A 301 1.84 8.71 -8.09
CA PRO A 301 2.70 9.04 -9.22
C PRO A 301 2.90 7.82 -10.11
N GLN A 302 2.69 8.01 -11.42
CA GLN A 302 2.81 6.95 -12.42
C GLN A 302 3.57 7.46 -13.64
N TYR A 303 4.44 6.62 -14.18
CA TYR A 303 5.19 6.88 -15.39
C TYR A 303 4.99 5.75 -16.39
N VAL A 304 4.78 6.12 -17.64
CA VAL A 304 4.83 5.19 -18.77
C VAL A 304 6.27 5.14 -19.26
N VAL A 305 6.77 3.93 -19.47
CA VAL A 305 8.11 3.67 -19.99
C VAL A 305 8.02 2.71 -21.16
N HIS A 306 8.70 3.06 -22.26
CA HIS A 306 8.90 2.15 -23.38
C HIS A 306 10.28 2.35 -24.03
N SER A 307 10.79 1.31 -24.67
CA SER A 307 12.05 1.32 -25.40
C SER A 307 11.87 0.74 -26.79
N ALA A 308 12.63 1.24 -27.77
CA ALA A 308 12.63 0.68 -29.13
C ALA A 308 13.22 -0.73 -29.19
N ARG A 309 13.96 -1.14 -28.15
CA ARG A 309 14.63 -2.44 -28.06
C ARG A 309 14.27 -3.12 -26.74
N GLY A 310 14.20 -4.45 -26.78
CA GLY A 310 13.99 -5.24 -25.58
C GLY A 310 15.22 -5.23 -24.69
N GLU A 311 15.06 -4.92 -23.41
CA GLU A 311 16.14 -4.97 -22.41
C GLU A 311 15.59 -5.02 -20.97
N THR A 312 16.42 -5.47 -20.03
CA THR A 312 16.20 -5.25 -18.60
C THR A 312 16.41 -3.78 -18.26
N ILE A 313 15.41 -3.13 -17.70
CA ILE A 313 15.53 -1.76 -17.17
C ILE A 313 15.41 -1.75 -15.65
N TRP A 314 15.99 -0.72 -15.05
CA TRP A 314 16.04 -0.55 -13.61
C TRP A 314 15.40 0.78 -13.25
N VAL A 315 14.49 0.77 -12.28
CA VAL A 315 13.79 1.96 -11.82
C VAL A 315 13.98 2.09 -10.32
N LEU A 316 14.72 3.11 -9.93
CA LEU A 316 14.99 3.44 -8.54
C LEU A 316 14.04 4.54 -8.09
N LEU A 317 13.20 4.26 -7.09
CA LEU A 317 12.44 5.28 -6.39
C LEU A 317 13.23 5.73 -5.17
N SER A 318 13.46 7.03 -5.04
CA SER A 318 14.13 7.64 -3.89
C SER A 318 13.22 8.66 -3.21
N ARG A 319 12.81 8.39 -1.96
CA ARG A 319 12.22 9.39 -1.06
C ARG A 319 13.30 10.38 -0.63
N HIS A 320 12.97 11.67 -0.65
CA HIS A 320 13.87 12.72 -0.16
C HIS A 320 13.76 12.82 1.35
N PHE A 321 14.90 12.93 2.03
CA PHE A 321 14.93 13.20 3.47
C PHE A 321 14.46 14.62 3.75
N THR A 322 13.67 14.77 4.82
CA THR A 322 13.27 16.08 5.37
C THR A 322 13.62 16.20 6.85
N THR A 323 13.64 17.43 7.37
CA THR A 323 13.93 17.68 8.79
C THR A 323 12.80 17.13 9.67
N GLU A 324 11.55 17.25 9.23
CA GLU A 324 10.38 16.80 9.98
C GLU A 324 10.38 15.26 10.17
N GLU A 325 10.86 14.49 9.19
CA GLU A 325 11.07 13.04 9.36
C GLU A 325 12.17 12.75 10.39
N HIS A 326 13.24 13.55 10.38
CA HIS A 326 14.33 13.40 11.34
C HIS A 326 13.85 13.67 12.77
N ASP A 327 13.03 14.70 12.97
CA ASP A 327 12.45 15.03 14.28
C ASP A 327 11.53 13.90 14.79
N ILE A 328 10.73 13.29 13.90
CA ILE A 328 9.90 12.11 14.23
C ILE A 328 10.79 10.94 14.66
N ALA A 329 11.87 10.67 13.92
CA ALA A 329 12.79 9.59 14.22
C ALA A 329 13.54 9.80 15.55
N GLN A 330 13.95 11.03 15.86
CA GLN A 330 14.64 11.38 17.11
C GLN A 330 13.71 11.36 18.34
N GLY A 331 12.43 11.67 18.18
CA GLY A 331 11.45 11.69 19.28
C GLY A 331 11.10 10.30 19.86
N LEU A 332 11.61 9.22 19.27
CA LEU A 332 11.29 7.84 19.64
C LEU A 332 12.51 7.13 20.26
N SER A 333 12.35 6.53 21.43
CA SER A 333 13.46 6.03 22.27
C SER A 333 14.13 4.73 21.79
N THR A 334 13.67 4.11 20.69
CA THR A 334 14.27 2.89 20.10
C THR A 334 14.15 2.84 18.56
N GLN A 335 15.22 2.44 17.87
CA GLN A 335 15.32 2.36 16.39
C GLN A 335 14.23 1.50 15.73
N SER A 336 13.80 0.40 16.38
CA SER A 336 12.74 -0.48 15.85
C SER A 336 11.33 0.12 15.87
N ILE A 337 11.07 1.15 16.68
CA ILE A 337 9.80 1.88 16.66
C ILE A 337 9.83 2.97 15.57
N ALA A 338 11.02 3.53 15.30
CA ALA A 338 11.21 4.58 14.30
C ALA A 338 10.89 4.10 12.86
N SER A 339 11.22 2.85 12.49
CA SER A 339 10.92 2.31 11.15
C SER A 339 9.42 2.25 10.85
N THR A 340 8.61 1.76 11.80
CA THR A 340 7.14 1.73 11.66
C THR A 340 6.50 3.12 11.63
N SER A 341 7.18 4.13 12.19
CA SER A 341 6.68 5.50 12.30
C SER A 341 6.90 6.36 11.04
N LEU A 342 7.89 6.00 10.22
CA LEU A 342 8.24 6.76 9.01
C LEU A 342 7.51 6.26 7.75
N GLY A 343 6.74 5.18 7.88
CA GLY A 343 6.01 4.56 6.78
C GLY A 343 6.91 3.88 5.74
N PHE A 344 6.28 3.34 4.71
CA PHE A 344 6.91 2.47 3.73
C PHE A 344 6.63 2.95 2.30
N ILE A 345 7.53 2.62 1.38
CA ILE A 345 7.38 2.87 -0.06
C ILE A 345 7.59 1.58 -0.85
N SER A 346 6.97 1.50 -2.04
CA SER A 346 7.12 0.38 -2.95
C SER A 346 6.99 0.83 -4.41
N LEU A 347 7.39 -0.04 -5.34
CA LEU A 347 7.25 0.12 -6.77
C LEU A 347 6.44 -1.03 -7.36
N TYR A 348 5.49 -0.69 -8.22
CA TYR A 348 4.69 -1.64 -8.98
C TYR A 348 4.90 -1.41 -10.48
N VAL A 349 4.86 -2.49 -11.26
CA VAL A 349 4.98 -2.43 -12.73
C VAL A 349 3.84 -3.20 -13.37
N PHE A 350 3.22 -2.59 -14.37
CA PHE A 350 2.05 -3.11 -15.07
C PHE A 350 2.25 -3.12 -16.57
N ASP A 351 1.74 -4.16 -17.22
CA ASP A 351 1.43 -4.13 -18.65
C ASP A 351 0.02 -3.56 -18.85
N ALA A 352 -0.09 -2.24 -18.71
CA ALA A 352 -1.34 -1.51 -18.88
C ALA A 352 -1.44 -0.84 -20.26
N SER A 353 -0.60 -1.27 -21.24
CA SER A 353 -0.50 -0.61 -22.56
C SER A 353 -0.30 0.91 -22.47
N GLY A 354 0.47 1.37 -21.48
CA GLY A 354 0.73 2.79 -21.22
C GLY A 354 -0.43 3.58 -20.58
N HIS A 355 -1.51 2.94 -20.15
CA HIS A 355 -2.59 3.60 -19.44
C HIS A 355 -2.28 3.75 -17.95
N ARG A 356 -2.94 4.74 -17.33
CA ARG A 356 -2.95 4.90 -15.87
C ARG A 356 -3.67 3.71 -15.23
N VAL A 357 -3.09 3.21 -14.14
CA VAL A 357 -3.62 2.08 -13.36
C VAL A 357 -4.27 2.60 -12.09
N TYR A 358 -5.44 2.08 -11.72
CA TYR A 358 -6.20 2.56 -10.56
C TYR A 358 -6.24 1.60 -9.39
N LEU A 359 -5.97 0.31 -9.62
CA LEU A 359 -5.93 -0.73 -8.60
C LEU A 359 -4.56 -1.43 -8.59
N SER A 360 -4.18 -2.03 -7.47
CA SER A 360 -2.93 -2.79 -7.33
C SER A 360 -2.95 -4.18 -7.98
N ASP A 361 -4.11 -4.60 -8.51
CA ASP A 361 -4.30 -5.92 -9.12
C ASP A 361 -3.71 -6.00 -10.53
N GLY A 362 -3.19 -7.18 -10.89
CA GLY A 362 -2.63 -7.43 -12.23
C GLY A 362 -1.22 -6.86 -12.41
N ALA A 363 -0.53 -6.47 -11.34
CA ALA A 363 0.87 -6.04 -11.41
C ALA A 363 1.77 -7.21 -11.84
N LEU A 364 2.63 -6.96 -12.83
CA LEU A 364 3.67 -7.90 -13.26
C LEU A 364 4.81 -7.99 -12.24
N HIS A 365 5.14 -6.86 -11.63
CA HIS A 365 6.12 -6.78 -10.55
C HIS A 365 5.52 -6.04 -9.37
N ARG A 366 5.67 -6.61 -8.18
CA ARG A 366 5.24 -6.04 -6.90
C ARG A 366 6.45 -5.96 -5.98
N GLY A 367 6.95 -4.75 -5.76
CA GLY A 367 8.03 -4.52 -4.81
C GLY A 367 7.55 -4.74 -3.37
N ALA A 368 8.44 -5.21 -2.50
CA ALA A 368 8.21 -5.18 -1.07
C ALA A 368 8.05 -3.72 -0.60
N TYR A 369 7.20 -3.53 0.41
CA TYR A 369 7.12 -2.25 1.12
C TYR A 369 8.33 -2.12 2.03
N VAL A 370 9.16 -1.11 1.77
CA VAL A 370 10.40 -0.87 2.52
C VAL A 370 10.35 0.47 3.23
N ASP A 371 10.90 0.53 4.43
CA ASP A 371 11.08 1.76 5.23
C ASP A 371 12.28 2.58 4.72
N SER A 372 13.20 1.90 4.03
CA SER A 372 14.35 2.48 3.38
C SER A 372 13.94 3.60 2.39
N PRO A 373 14.70 4.70 2.34
CA PRO A 373 14.40 5.83 1.45
C PRO A 373 14.64 5.50 -0.02
N GLN A 374 15.16 4.32 -0.35
CA GLN A 374 15.32 3.83 -1.71
C GLN A 374 14.71 2.44 -1.88
N THR A 375 14.03 2.24 -3.01
CA THR A 375 13.57 0.92 -3.47
C THR A 375 13.77 0.80 -4.97
N LEU A 376 14.18 -0.40 -5.43
CA LEU A 376 14.55 -0.66 -6.81
C LEU A 376 13.63 -1.71 -7.41
N ALA A 377 13.03 -1.39 -8.56
CA ALA A 377 12.38 -2.36 -9.42
C ALA A 377 13.27 -2.70 -10.62
N ARG A 378 13.42 -4.00 -10.90
CA ARG A 378 14.14 -4.51 -12.07
C ARG A 378 13.21 -5.43 -12.85
N PHE A 379 13.01 -5.15 -14.14
CA PHE A 379 12.12 -5.93 -14.98
C PHE A 379 12.57 -5.91 -16.45
N GLU A 380 12.18 -6.95 -17.18
CA GLU A 380 12.35 -7.02 -18.63
C GLU A 380 11.31 -6.12 -19.30
N LEU A 381 11.76 -5.22 -20.15
CA LEU A 381 10.92 -4.36 -20.96
C LEU A 381 11.00 -4.85 -22.42
N PRO A 382 9.93 -5.44 -22.98
CA PRO A 382 9.89 -5.83 -24.38
C PRO A 382 10.01 -4.63 -25.34
N ALA A 383 10.47 -4.90 -26.56
CA ALA A 383 10.61 -3.85 -27.57
C ALA A 383 9.25 -3.27 -27.97
N ASN A 384 9.15 -1.94 -27.99
CA ASN A 384 7.97 -1.16 -28.39
C ASN A 384 6.70 -1.43 -27.56
N THR A 385 6.83 -2.02 -26.37
CA THR A 385 5.70 -2.24 -25.45
C THR A 385 5.74 -1.23 -24.31
N PRO A 386 4.69 -0.42 -24.11
CA PRO A 386 4.62 0.53 -23.00
C PRO A 386 4.16 -0.12 -21.70
N TYR A 387 4.99 0.00 -20.66
CA TYR A 387 4.67 -0.40 -19.29
C TYR A 387 4.44 0.80 -18.40
N THR A 388 3.58 0.63 -17.39
CA THR A 388 3.25 1.65 -16.41
C THR A 388 3.91 1.30 -15.08
N VAL A 389 4.78 2.20 -14.59
CA VAL A 389 5.45 2.10 -13.30
C VAL A 389 4.73 3.01 -12.30
N VAL A 390 4.40 2.48 -11.13
CA VAL A 390 3.62 3.17 -10.11
C VAL A 390 4.41 3.20 -8.80
N ALA A 391 4.56 4.39 -8.20
CA ALA A 391 5.01 4.50 -6.80
C ALA A 391 3.85 4.21 -5.86
N ALA A 392 4.08 3.36 -4.87
CA ALA A 392 3.15 3.08 -3.79
C ALA A 392 3.75 3.53 -2.45
N GLN A 393 2.86 3.82 -1.50
CA GLN A 393 3.24 4.18 -0.14
C GLN A 393 2.27 3.54 0.86
N GLN A 394 2.72 3.38 2.10
CA GLN A 394 1.88 2.97 3.21
C GLN A 394 2.32 3.70 4.48
N ASN A 395 1.36 4.31 5.19
CA ASN A 395 1.59 4.95 6.49
C ASN A 395 2.64 6.06 6.50
N LEU A 396 2.89 6.76 5.39
CA LEU A 396 3.79 7.91 5.42
C LEU A 396 3.22 9.03 6.31
N PRO A 397 3.97 9.54 7.31
CA PRO A 397 3.40 10.43 8.33
C PRO A 397 3.16 11.87 7.87
N LEU A 398 3.98 12.39 6.95
CA LEU A 398 3.87 13.77 6.48
C LEU A 398 2.81 13.91 5.36
N PRO A 399 2.11 15.05 5.28
CA PRO A 399 1.09 15.29 4.25
C PRO A 399 1.68 15.43 2.84
N LYS A 400 2.98 15.65 2.71
CA LYS A 400 3.64 15.93 1.44
C LYS A 400 5.09 15.47 1.46
N TYR A 401 5.50 14.81 0.38
CA TYR A 401 6.86 14.32 0.18
C TYR A 401 7.43 14.76 -1.16
N SER A 402 8.75 14.70 -1.26
CA SER A 402 9.47 14.81 -2.54
C SER A 402 10.12 13.47 -2.87
N PHE A 403 10.04 13.08 -4.13
CA PHE A 403 10.56 11.82 -4.64
C PHE A 403 11.41 12.04 -5.88
N SER A 404 12.23 11.05 -6.20
CA SER A 404 12.93 10.95 -7.48
C SER A 404 12.80 9.55 -8.03
N PHE A 405 12.31 9.44 -9.26
CA PHE A 405 12.44 8.25 -10.07
C PHE A 405 13.73 8.37 -10.89
N SER A 406 14.63 7.39 -10.77
CA SER A 406 15.83 7.30 -11.61
C SER A 406 15.71 6.04 -12.46
N PHE A 407 15.59 6.22 -13.78
CA PHE A 407 15.49 5.13 -14.75
C PHE A 407 16.86 4.87 -15.36
N PHE A 408 17.32 3.62 -15.34
CA PHE A 408 18.61 3.21 -15.88
C PHE A 408 18.42 2.16 -16.99
N SER A 409 19.12 2.37 -18.10
CA SER A 409 19.01 1.51 -19.28
C SER A 409 20.28 1.55 -20.15
N ARG A 410 20.41 0.57 -21.04
CA ARG A 410 21.47 0.50 -22.05
C ARG A 410 21.04 1.15 -23.36
N PHE A 411 19.73 1.23 -23.63
CA PHE A 411 19.17 1.96 -24.77
C PHE A 411 18.29 3.15 -24.32
N PRO A 412 18.09 4.17 -25.18
CA PRO A 412 17.24 5.31 -24.83
C PRO A 412 15.81 4.88 -24.50
N LEU A 413 15.28 5.41 -23.39
CA LEU A 413 13.90 5.22 -22.97
C LEU A 413 13.06 6.44 -23.35
N ASN A 414 11.79 6.22 -23.69
CA ASN A 414 10.79 7.27 -23.67
C ASN A 414 10.02 7.16 -22.36
N ILE A 415 10.00 8.25 -21.60
CA ILE A 415 9.40 8.28 -20.26
C ILE A 415 8.57 9.55 -20.13
N HIS A 416 7.32 9.38 -19.74
CA HIS A 416 6.40 10.47 -19.46
C HIS A 416 5.42 10.06 -18.37
N SER A 417 4.78 11.03 -17.72
CA SER A 417 3.79 10.70 -16.69
C SER A 417 2.57 10.03 -17.32
N ALA A 418 2.02 9.01 -16.67
CA ALA A 418 0.85 8.30 -17.18
C ALA A 418 -0.38 9.22 -17.14
N PRO A 419 -0.94 9.59 -18.31
CA PRO A 419 -2.08 10.51 -18.37
C PRO A 419 -3.32 9.85 -17.77
N ASP A 420 -4.17 10.65 -17.15
CA ASP A 420 -5.50 10.17 -16.78
C ASP A 420 -6.32 9.97 -18.06
N SER A 421 -6.96 8.80 -18.21
CA SER A 421 -7.75 8.49 -19.40
C SER A 421 -9.02 9.33 -19.52
N PHE A 422 -9.39 10.05 -18.45
CA PHE A 422 -10.62 10.82 -18.35
C PHE A 422 -10.33 12.31 -18.11
N THR A 423 -11.03 13.17 -18.86
CA THR A 423 -10.88 14.63 -18.78
C THR A 423 -11.48 15.22 -17.50
N PHE A 424 -12.60 14.65 -17.03
CA PHE A 424 -13.32 15.14 -15.86
C PHE A 424 -13.21 14.16 -14.71
N SER A 425 -12.98 14.68 -13.50
CA SER A 425 -12.94 13.88 -12.26
C SER A 425 -13.60 14.66 -11.14
N THR A 426 -14.59 14.06 -10.49
CA THR A 426 -15.25 14.60 -9.30
C THR A 426 -15.10 13.63 -8.13
N SER A 427 -15.06 14.14 -6.91
CA SER A 427 -14.95 13.33 -5.68
C SER A 427 -16.07 13.70 -4.72
N HIS A 428 -16.77 12.70 -4.22
CA HIS A 428 -17.94 12.83 -3.36
C HIS A 428 -17.71 12.03 -2.08
N ASN A 429 -17.62 12.73 -0.96
CA ASN A 429 -17.45 12.09 0.34
C ASN A 429 -18.80 11.55 0.83
N GLY A 430 -18.78 10.38 1.45
CA GLY A 430 -19.96 9.77 2.07
C GLY A 430 -19.58 8.88 3.24
N SER A 431 -20.59 8.34 3.93
CA SER A 431 -20.38 7.40 5.02
C SER A 431 -21.49 6.36 5.11
N TRP A 432 -21.08 5.13 5.44
CA TRP A 432 -21.96 4.10 5.96
C TRP A 432 -22.06 4.29 7.46
N THR A 433 -23.24 4.67 7.92
CA THR A 433 -23.58 4.90 9.32
C THR A 433 -24.53 3.79 9.79
N THR A 434 -24.87 3.77 11.06
CA THR A 434 -25.91 2.85 11.58
C THR A 434 -27.25 2.96 10.84
N ARG A 435 -27.52 4.09 10.15
CA ARG A 435 -28.73 4.28 9.35
C ARG A 435 -28.53 4.01 7.86
N THR A 436 -27.31 4.15 7.35
CA THR A 436 -27.01 4.07 5.90
C THR A 436 -26.21 2.83 5.51
N ALA A 437 -25.79 1.99 6.46
CA ALA A 437 -25.12 0.72 6.20
C ALA A 437 -26.12 -0.36 5.76
N GLY A 438 -26.59 -0.27 4.52
CA GLY A 438 -27.64 -1.13 3.97
C GLY A 438 -27.20 -2.56 3.65
N GLY A 439 -25.90 -2.80 3.50
CA GLY A 439 -25.36 -4.10 3.08
C GLY A 439 -25.58 -4.36 1.59
N ASN A 440 -25.48 -5.62 1.17
CA ASN A 440 -25.58 -6.00 -0.24
C ASN A 440 -27.02 -6.04 -0.79
N ALA A 441 -27.17 -6.26 -2.11
CA ALA A 441 -28.45 -6.22 -2.83
C ALA A 441 -29.53 -7.19 -2.30
N SER A 442 -29.14 -8.27 -1.61
CA SER A 442 -30.09 -9.22 -1.00
C SER A 442 -30.59 -8.76 0.38
N SER A 443 -29.96 -7.74 0.96
CA SER A 443 -30.29 -7.19 2.27
C SER A 443 -31.58 -6.38 2.24
N PRO A 444 -32.50 -6.57 3.22
CA PRO A 444 -33.68 -5.73 3.38
C PRO A 444 -33.37 -4.23 3.56
N SER A 445 -32.20 -3.91 4.12
CA SER A 445 -31.76 -2.53 4.30
C SER A 445 -30.99 -1.97 3.11
N TYR A 446 -30.85 -2.69 2.00
CA TYR A 446 -30.12 -2.21 0.80
C TYR A 446 -30.49 -0.79 0.34
N PRO A 447 -31.77 -0.36 0.34
CA PRO A 447 -32.14 0.99 -0.10
C PRO A 447 -31.64 2.09 0.83
N SER A 448 -31.17 1.78 2.04
CA SER A 448 -30.60 2.78 2.95
C SER A 448 -29.16 3.12 2.60
N ASN A 449 -28.51 2.34 1.74
CA ASN A 449 -27.17 2.64 1.25
C ASN A 449 -27.10 4.06 0.66
N PRO A 450 -25.95 4.73 0.79
CA PRO A 450 -25.69 5.99 0.10
C PRO A 450 -25.84 5.82 -1.42
N GLN A 451 -26.56 6.75 -2.03
CA GLN A 451 -26.85 6.74 -3.46
C GLN A 451 -26.61 8.12 -4.05
N PHE A 452 -26.16 8.16 -5.30
CA PHE A 452 -25.86 9.39 -6.02
C PHE A 452 -26.53 9.35 -7.39
N SER A 453 -27.32 10.37 -7.70
CA SER A 453 -27.85 10.57 -9.05
C SER A 453 -26.74 11.10 -9.94
N ILE A 454 -26.67 10.61 -11.17
CA ILE A 454 -25.75 11.09 -12.19
C ILE A 454 -26.52 11.41 -13.47
N SER A 455 -26.32 12.62 -14.00
CA SER A 455 -26.90 13.07 -15.26
C SER A 455 -25.81 13.12 -16.32
N VAL A 456 -25.95 12.29 -17.34
CA VAL A 456 -25.06 12.17 -18.50
C VAL A 456 -25.73 12.88 -19.68
N GLN A 457 -25.12 13.94 -20.19
CA GLN A 457 -25.71 14.74 -21.28
C GLN A 457 -25.42 14.15 -22.67
N GLU A 458 -24.24 13.55 -22.84
CA GLU A 458 -23.76 12.97 -24.09
C GLU A 458 -23.10 11.62 -23.80
N PRO A 459 -23.11 10.67 -24.76
CA PRO A 459 -22.45 9.39 -24.59
C PRO A 459 -21.02 9.52 -24.06
N THR A 460 -20.69 8.83 -22.98
CA THR A 460 -19.38 8.98 -22.32
C THR A 460 -18.86 7.66 -21.78
N ASP A 461 -17.55 7.45 -21.92
CA ASP A 461 -16.84 6.50 -21.09
C ASP A 461 -16.70 7.10 -19.68
N MET A 462 -16.83 6.25 -18.67
CA MET A 462 -16.73 6.66 -17.27
C MET A 462 -16.19 5.55 -16.38
N MET A 463 -15.67 5.95 -15.24
CA MET A 463 -15.08 5.07 -14.24
C MET A 463 -15.50 5.52 -12.84
N LEU A 464 -15.95 4.55 -12.05
CA LEU A 464 -16.37 4.75 -10.67
C LEU A 464 -15.34 4.10 -9.75
N VAL A 465 -14.68 4.90 -8.92
CA VAL A 465 -13.75 4.41 -7.90
C VAL A 465 -14.38 4.67 -6.54
N LEU A 466 -14.63 3.62 -5.77
CA LEU A 466 -15.11 3.70 -4.41
C LEU A 466 -13.98 3.32 -3.46
N GLU A 467 -13.57 4.25 -2.60
CA GLU A 467 -12.46 4.09 -1.65
C GLU A 467 -13.00 4.22 -0.23
N ALA A 468 -12.88 3.18 0.59
CA ALA A 468 -13.20 3.22 2.00
C ALA A 468 -11.98 3.66 2.83
N ASP A 469 -12.25 4.28 3.98
CA ASP A 469 -11.23 4.60 4.99
C ASP A 469 -10.73 3.38 5.77
N ARG A 470 -11.49 2.29 5.70
CA ARG A 470 -11.24 1.02 6.37
C ARG A 470 -10.96 -0.07 5.34
N GLU A 471 -9.85 -0.77 5.51
CA GLU A 471 -9.43 -1.84 4.60
C GLU A 471 -10.18 -3.16 4.82
N ASP A 472 -10.77 -3.36 6.00
CA ASP A 472 -11.45 -4.60 6.36
C ASP A 472 -12.87 -4.72 5.78
N ILE A 473 -13.47 -3.59 5.41
CA ILE A 473 -14.82 -3.56 4.86
C ILE A 473 -14.82 -3.91 3.37
N ALA A 474 -15.67 -4.86 2.99
CA ALA A 474 -15.85 -5.24 1.60
C ALA A 474 -16.90 -4.32 0.94
N VAL A 475 -16.49 -3.57 -0.08
CA VAL A 475 -17.28 -2.54 -0.73
C VAL A 475 -17.57 -2.89 -2.19
N HIS A 476 -18.65 -2.30 -2.70
CA HIS A 476 -19.10 -2.46 -4.08
C HIS A 476 -19.81 -1.21 -4.57
N VAL A 477 -19.55 -0.84 -5.82
CA VAL A 477 -20.20 0.27 -6.51
C VAL A 477 -20.89 -0.22 -7.77
N THR A 478 -22.15 0.16 -7.95
CA THR A 478 -22.96 -0.18 -9.13
C THR A 478 -23.75 1.02 -9.61
N MET A 479 -23.87 1.16 -10.92
CA MET A 479 -24.68 2.18 -11.59
C MET A 479 -25.90 1.54 -12.25
N ILE A 480 -27.06 2.13 -12.02
CA ILE A 480 -28.38 1.57 -12.35
C ILE A 480 -29.20 2.60 -13.12
N TRP A 481 -29.93 2.14 -14.14
CA TRP A 481 -30.95 2.91 -14.84
C TRP A 481 -32.17 3.13 -13.93
N ALA A 482 -32.20 4.26 -13.24
CA ALA A 482 -33.26 4.58 -12.27
C ALA A 482 -33.68 6.06 -12.31
N ASN A 483 -33.45 6.77 -13.43
CA ASN A 483 -33.80 8.18 -13.61
C ASN A 483 -33.22 9.13 -12.52
N GLY A 484 -32.13 8.72 -11.87
CA GLY A 484 -31.55 9.42 -10.72
C GLY A 484 -32.41 9.41 -9.45
N GLU A 485 -33.40 8.52 -9.39
CA GLU A 485 -34.23 8.28 -8.21
C GLU A 485 -33.60 7.21 -7.31
N ARG A 486 -34.14 7.10 -6.09
CA ARG A 486 -33.64 6.14 -5.11
C ARG A 486 -33.95 4.71 -5.56
N VAL A 487 -32.90 3.93 -5.76
CA VAL A 487 -32.99 2.51 -6.05
C VAL A 487 -33.39 1.77 -4.79
N THR A 488 -34.42 0.95 -4.90
CA THR A 488 -34.96 0.14 -3.79
C THR A 488 -34.81 -1.36 -4.04
N VAL A 489 -34.91 -1.77 -5.30
CA VAL A 489 -34.68 -3.14 -5.76
C VAL A 489 -33.75 -3.07 -6.97
N ILE A 490 -32.83 -4.04 -7.09
CA ILE A 490 -31.96 -4.16 -8.25
C ILE A 490 -32.50 -5.26 -9.14
N ASN A 491 -32.83 -4.92 -10.38
CA ASN A 491 -33.03 -5.91 -11.44
C ASN A 491 -31.78 -5.98 -12.31
N SER A 492 -31.42 -7.18 -12.76
CA SER A 492 -30.25 -7.38 -13.62
C SER A 492 -30.32 -6.61 -14.95
N ARG A 493 -31.52 -6.33 -15.45
CA ARG A 493 -31.75 -5.56 -16.69
C ARG A 493 -31.48 -4.06 -16.54
N ASP A 494 -31.58 -3.54 -15.31
CA ASP A 494 -31.42 -2.12 -15.03
C ASP A 494 -29.97 -1.76 -14.69
N ILE A 495 -29.11 -2.76 -14.47
CA ILE A 495 -27.69 -2.56 -14.17
C ILE A 495 -26.97 -2.10 -15.44
N VAL A 496 -26.45 -0.88 -15.41
CA VAL A 496 -25.57 -0.37 -16.49
C VAL A 496 -24.17 -0.97 -16.35
N GLY A 497 -23.70 -1.10 -15.11
CA GLY A 497 -22.51 -1.85 -14.76
C GLY A 497 -22.10 -1.61 -13.31
N GLY A 498 -21.18 -2.44 -12.83
CA GLY A 498 -20.72 -2.42 -11.45
C GLY A 498 -19.32 -2.97 -11.30
N SER A 499 -18.78 -2.92 -10.08
CA SER A 499 -17.38 -3.27 -9.82
C SER A 499 -17.08 -4.78 -9.79
N GLY A 500 -18.03 -5.62 -10.21
CA GLY A 500 -17.95 -7.07 -10.04
C GLY A 500 -18.16 -7.49 -8.57
N ASP A 501 -17.32 -8.39 -8.08
CA ASP A 501 -17.41 -8.89 -6.71
C ASP A 501 -17.14 -7.79 -5.67
N TYR A 502 -17.61 -8.01 -4.43
CA TYR A 502 -17.29 -7.16 -3.30
C TYR A 502 -15.79 -7.26 -2.97
N ARG A 503 -15.15 -6.12 -2.78
CA ARG A 503 -13.70 -6.02 -2.59
C ARG A 503 -13.35 -5.22 -1.36
N ARG A 504 -12.33 -5.66 -0.64
CA ARG A 504 -11.89 -5.02 0.61
C ARG A 504 -11.24 -3.66 0.35
N GLY A 505 -11.67 -2.64 1.08
CA GLY A 505 -11.13 -1.28 1.05
C GLY A 505 -11.47 -0.47 -0.21
N CYS A 506 -11.50 -1.07 -1.40
CA CYS A 506 -11.78 -0.35 -2.64
C CYS A 506 -12.47 -1.17 -3.72
N ALA A 507 -13.23 -0.48 -4.57
CA ALA A 507 -13.92 -1.06 -5.72
C ALA A 507 -13.82 -0.15 -6.95
N LEU A 508 -13.72 -0.76 -8.14
CA LEU A 508 -13.60 -0.06 -9.43
C LEU A 508 -14.65 -0.61 -10.40
N ALA A 509 -15.45 0.27 -10.99
CA ALA A 509 -16.33 -0.07 -12.11
C ALA A 509 -15.95 0.74 -13.35
N GLU A 510 -15.66 0.05 -14.46
CA GLU A 510 -15.42 0.67 -15.76
C GLU A 510 -16.65 0.54 -16.64
N LEU A 511 -17.12 1.66 -17.20
CA LEU A 511 -18.34 1.75 -17.98
C LEU A 511 -18.02 2.41 -19.31
N ARG A 512 -18.21 1.68 -20.40
CA ARG A 512 -17.91 2.13 -21.76
C ARG A 512 -19.20 2.60 -22.44
N ASN A 513 -19.13 3.71 -23.17
CA ASN A 513 -20.20 4.24 -24.00
C ASN A 513 -21.55 4.37 -23.27
N VAL A 514 -21.55 4.94 -22.06
CA VAL A 514 -22.76 5.17 -21.28
C VAL A 514 -23.60 6.22 -21.99
N ALA A 515 -24.81 5.85 -22.42
CA ALA A 515 -25.70 6.72 -23.17
C ALA A 515 -26.14 7.95 -22.36
N ALA A 516 -26.55 9.00 -23.07
CA ALA A 516 -27.19 10.16 -22.45
C ALA A 516 -28.44 9.73 -21.68
N GLY A 517 -28.57 10.20 -20.45
CA GLY A 517 -29.62 9.76 -19.54
C GLY A 517 -29.30 10.08 -18.09
N LYS A 518 -30.21 9.66 -17.20
CA LYS A 518 -30.08 9.88 -15.77
C LYS A 518 -30.09 8.55 -15.03
N TYR A 519 -29.07 8.34 -14.22
CA TYR A 519 -28.79 7.07 -13.56
C TYR A 519 -28.58 7.26 -12.06
N THR A 520 -28.55 6.16 -11.32
CA THR A 520 -28.28 6.16 -9.87
C THR A 520 -27.11 5.24 -9.57
N ILE A 521 -26.09 5.77 -8.90
CA ILE A 521 -24.94 5.04 -8.37
C ILE A 521 -25.27 4.63 -6.94
N VAL A 522 -25.07 3.36 -6.60
CA VAL A 522 -25.24 2.83 -5.25
C VAL A 522 -23.88 2.41 -4.70
N CYS A 523 -23.53 2.93 -3.51
CA CYS A 523 -22.31 2.55 -2.78
C CYS A 523 -22.71 1.65 -1.62
N SER A 524 -22.28 0.39 -1.63
CA SER A 524 -22.72 -0.62 -0.67
C SER A 524 -21.56 -1.37 -0.03
N THR A 525 -21.79 -1.83 1.20
CA THR A 525 -20.94 -2.81 1.89
C THR A 525 -21.48 -4.22 1.67
N PHE A 526 -20.66 -5.25 1.89
CA PHE A 526 -21.11 -6.63 1.75
C PHE A 526 -22.11 -6.98 2.86
N GLN A 527 -21.79 -6.68 4.11
CA GLN A 527 -22.69 -6.93 5.24
C GLN A 527 -23.45 -5.67 5.63
N ALA A 528 -24.71 -5.84 6.03
CA ALA A 528 -25.50 -4.75 6.59
C ALA A 528 -24.96 -4.36 7.97
N GLY A 529 -24.99 -3.07 8.30
CA GLY A 529 -24.51 -2.53 9.57
C GLY A 529 -23.02 -2.22 9.62
N GLU A 530 -22.22 -2.55 8.60
CA GLU A 530 -20.82 -2.14 8.51
C GLU A 530 -20.69 -0.63 8.33
N THR A 531 -20.01 0.03 9.27
CA THR A 531 -19.83 1.48 9.27
C THR A 531 -18.40 1.89 8.87
N GLY A 532 -18.31 3.02 8.16
CA GLY A 532 -17.04 3.57 7.67
C GLY A 532 -17.28 4.79 6.78
N ASN A 533 -16.25 5.60 6.57
CA ASN A 533 -16.32 6.68 5.59
C ASN A 533 -15.82 6.18 4.24
N PHE A 534 -16.24 6.84 3.18
CA PHE A 534 -15.76 6.56 1.84
C PHE A 534 -15.71 7.81 0.97
N ILE A 535 -14.97 7.69 -0.12
CA ILE A 535 -14.92 8.63 -1.21
C ILE A 535 -15.37 7.90 -2.47
N LEU A 536 -16.42 8.41 -3.11
CA LEU A 536 -16.80 8.02 -4.47
C LEU A 536 -16.16 9.00 -5.44
N ARG A 537 -15.25 8.52 -6.29
CA ARG A 537 -14.70 9.29 -7.41
C ARG A 537 -15.35 8.87 -8.70
N VAL A 538 -15.87 9.84 -9.42
CA VAL A 538 -16.48 9.65 -10.73
C VAL A 538 -15.59 10.34 -11.74
N LYS A 539 -15.01 9.54 -12.62
CA LYS A 539 -14.21 10.00 -13.76
C LYS A 539 -14.97 9.80 -15.05
N SER A 540 -14.94 10.77 -15.95
CA SER A 540 -15.70 10.72 -17.19
C SER A 540 -15.01 11.51 -18.32
N SER A 541 -15.25 11.07 -19.55
CA SER A 541 -14.74 11.75 -20.75
C SER A 541 -15.48 13.07 -21.00
N ASN A 542 -16.78 13.09 -20.72
CA ASN A 542 -17.64 14.27 -20.77
C ASN A 542 -18.11 14.72 -19.38
N ARG A 543 -18.58 15.96 -19.27
CA ARG A 543 -19.02 16.50 -17.98
C ARG A 543 -20.33 15.83 -17.54
N CYS A 544 -20.32 15.24 -16.35
CA CYS A 544 -21.50 14.68 -15.70
C CYS A 544 -21.87 15.51 -14.48
N GLU A 545 -23.17 15.59 -14.17
CA GLU A 545 -23.65 16.20 -12.93
C GLU A 545 -24.02 15.12 -11.92
N ILE A 546 -23.38 15.15 -10.74
CA ILE A 546 -23.59 14.17 -9.68
C ILE A 546 -24.17 14.87 -8.45
N ARG A 547 -25.26 14.32 -7.90
CA ARG A 547 -25.90 14.83 -6.68
C ARG A 547 -26.30 13.68 -5.76
N PRO A 548 -26.13 13.81 -4.42
CA PRO A 548 -26.62 12.81 -3.48
C PRO A 548 -28.13 12.61 -3.63
N VAL A 549 -28.58 11.34 -3.65
CA VAL A 549 -30.00 11.01 -3.57
C VAL A 549 -30.39 10.99 -2.11
N LEU A 550 -31.38 11.78 -1.73
CA LEU A 550 -31.83 11.84 -0.34
C LEU A 550 -32.41 10.50 0.12
N ALA A 551 -32.29 10.22 1.42
CA ALA A 551 -32.95 9.06 2.03
C ALA A 551 -34.47 9.14 1.85
N GLU A 552 -35.14 8.00 1.78
CA GLU A 552 -36.60 7.94 1.60
C GLU A 552 -37.36 8.65 2.75
N THR A 553 -36.75 8.68 3.94
CA THR A 553 -37.28 9.35 5.14
C THR A 553 -36.88 10.82 5.24
N ALA A 554 -36.07 11.35 4.32
CA ALA A 554 -35.59 12.73 4.41
C ALA A 554 -36.75 13.72 4.26
N GLY A 555 -36.94 14.56 5.29
CA GLY A 555 -38.04 15.53 5.32
C GLY A 555 -39.43 14.93 5.48
N ARG A 556 -39.54 13.62 5.81
CA ARG A 556 -40.82 12.93 6.03
C ARG A 556 -40.93 12.39 7.45
N LEU A 557 -42.15 12.42 7.98
CA LEU A 557 -42.53 11.74 9.22
C LEU A 557 -42.74 10.25 8.93
N VAL A 558 -42.22 9.42 9.84
CA VAL A 558 -42.39 7.96 9.79
C VAL A 558 -43.44 7.56 10.82
N THR A 559 -44.60 7.11 10.36
CA THR A 559 -45.64 6.52 11.22
C THR A 559 -45.60 5.01 11.06
N ARG A 560 -45.22 4.30 12.13
CA ARG A 560 -45.21 2.82 12.14
C ARG A 560 -46.59 2.31 12.50
N LEU A 561 -47.12 1.42 11.66
CA LEU A 561 -48.38 0.74 11.96
C LEU A 561 -48.11 -0.43 12.91
N PRO A 562 -49.11 -0.89 13.67
CA PRO A 562 -49.03 -2.16 14.39
C PRO A 562 -48.62 -3.30 13.44
N THR A 563 -47.86 -4.28 13.92
CA THR A 563 -47.48 -5.44 13.11
C THR A 563 -48.73 -6.10 12.55
N LEU A 564 -48.78 -6.25 11.23
CA LEU A 564 -49.84 -6.97 10.55
C LEU A 564 -49.55 -8.46 10.66
N VAL A 565 -50.54 -9.24 11.11
CA VAL A 565 -50.44 -10.71 11.14
C VAL A 565 -51.63 -11.25 10.37
N PHE A 566 -51.39 -11.93 9.26
CA PHE A 566 -52.45 -12.55 8.48
C PHE A 566 -53.04 -13.76 9.21
N GLN A 567 -54.34 -13.72 9.50
CA GLN A 567 -55.08 -14.85 10.06
C GLN A 567 -55.25 -15.97 9.01
N ASP A 568 -55.59 -17.17 9.47
CA ASP A 568 -55.83 -18.31 8.58
C ASP A 568 -57.02 -18.03 7.65
N GLY A 569 -56.81 -18.23 6.35
CA GLY A 569 -57.82 -17.95 5.31
C GLY A 569 -58.02 -16.46 4.98
N VAL A 570 -57.26 -15.56 5.60
CA VAL A 570 -57.27 -14.12 5.31
C VAL A 570 -56.02 -13.77 4.52
N ASP A 571 -56.22 -13.29 3.30
CA ASP A 571 -55.12 -12.86 2.41
C ASP A 571 -55.15 -11.36 2.09
N ARG A 572 -56.09 -10.63 2.69
CA ARG A 572 -56.29 -9.20 2.50
C ARG A 572 -56.62 -8.54 3.83
N MET A 573 -55.86 -7.53 4.19
CA MET A 573 -56.07 -6.74 5.40
C MET A 573 -55.93 -5.25 5.09
N LEU A 574 -56.68 -4.43 5.82
CA LEU A 574 -56.74 -2.99 5.58
C LEU A 574 -56.85 -2.18 6.86
N ALA A 575 -56.30 -0.97 6.86
CA ALA A 575 -56.33 -0.04 7.97
C ALA A 575 -56.76 1.36 7.48
N PRO A 576 -57.61 2.08 8.24
CA PRO A 576 -58.12 3.38 7.81
C PRO A 576 -57.03 4.44 7.98
N VAL A 577 -56.90 5.33 6.99
CA VAL A 577 -55.89 6.39 6.95
C VAL A 577 -56.56 7.74 7.12
N THR A 578 -56.16 8.50 8.13
CA THR A 578 -56.71 9.82 8.48
C THR A 578 -55.66 10.91 8.37
N VAL A 579 -55.97 11.95 7.59
CA VAL A 579 -55.14 13.14 7.39
C VAL A 579 -55.91 14.40 7.78
N THR A 580 -55.23 15.38 8.38
CA THR A 580 -55.85 16.65 8.82
C THR A 580 -55.73 17.76 7.78
N ARG A 581 -54.86 17.60 6.79
CA ARG A 581 -54.62 18.51 5.67
C ARG A 581 -54.17 17.72 4.45
N LEU A 582 -54.07 18.39 3.29
CA LEU A 582 -53.47 17.79 2.09
C LEU A 582 -52.06 17.29 2.45
N THR A 583 -51.88 15.97 2.34
CA THR A 583 -50.69 15.26 2.81
C THR A 583 -50.20 14.35 1.71
N ARG A 584 -48.94 14.50 1.32
CA ARG A 584 -48.29 13.55 0.41
C ARG A 584 -47.78 12.37 1.22
N ILE A 585 -48.26 11.16 0.91
CA ILE A 585 -47.97 9.94 1.66
C ILE A 585 -47.46 8.82 0.75
N ARG A 586 -46.64 7.95 1.34
CA ARG A 586 -46.19 6.68 0.78
C ARG A 586 -46.24 5.61 1.84
N PHE A 587 -46.69 4.41 1.48
CA PHE A 587 -46.60 3.26 2.36
C PHE A 587 -45.47 2.33 1.94
N VAL A 588 -44.79 1.74 2.91
CA VAL A 588 -43.75 0.73 2.74
C VAL A 588 -44.14 -0.49 3.54
N ALA A 589 -44.24 -1.66 2.91
CA ALA A 589 -44.55 -2.92 3.57
C ALA A 589 -43.38 -3.90 3.43
N ARG A 590 -42.97 -4.54 4.53
CA ARG A 590 -41.87 -5.52 4.61
C ARG A 590 -42.36 -6.77 5.31
N ALA A 591 -42.11 -7.94 4.72
CA ALA A 591 -42.30 -9.21 5.42
C ALA A 591 -41.31 -9.33 6.59
N GLY A 592 -41.80 -9.79 7.74
CA GLY A 592 -41.01 -10.04 8.94
C GLY A 592 -40.20 -11.33 8.83
N ASN A 593 -39.05 -11.37 9.49
CA ASN A 593 -38.32 -12.61 9.74
C ASN A 593 -38.79 -13.13 11.10
N GLY A 594 -39.67 -14.13 11.11
CA GLY A 594 -40.24 -14.69 12.36
C GLY A 594 -39.18 -14.93 13.43
N VAL A 595 -39.45 -14.46 14.65
CA VAL A 595 -38.50 -14.49 15.77
C VAL A 595 -38.26 -15.94 16.21
N GLY A 596 -37.00 -16.41 16.13
CA GLY A 596 -36.49 -17.48 17.01
C GLY A 596 -36.44 -18.94 16.51
N ARG A 597 -36.58 -19.27 15.22
CA ARG A 597 -36.31 -20.66 14.72
C ARG A 597 -35.59 -20.68 13.36
N PRO A 598 -34.77 -21.71 13.04
CA PRO A 598 -34.05 -21.80 11.76
C PRO A 598 -35.07 -21.98 10.62
N ILE A 599 -35.11 -21.04 9.68
CA ILE A 599 -36.10 -21.01 8.60
C ILE A 599 -35.46 -21.56 7.30
N PRO A 600 -36.04 -22.58 6.64
CA PRO A 600 -35.62 -22.97 5.30
C PRO A 600 -36.03 -21.89 4.27
N PRO A 601 -35.23 -21.63 3.23
CA PRO A 601 -35.28 -20.43 2.38
C PRO A 601 -36.50 -20.28 1.45
N LYS A 602 -37.58 -21.06 1.59
CA LYS A 602 -38.57 -21.29 0.51
C LYS A 602 -39.98 -20.71 0.65
N SER A 603 -40.28 -19.78 1.54
CA SER A 603 -41.60 -19.11 1.47
C SER A 603 -41.67 -17.77 2.20
N ARG A 604 -41.12 -16.70 1.61
CA ARG A 604 -41.59 -15.34 1.97
C ARG A 604 -42.92 -15.11 1.25
N PRO A 605 -43.93 -14.53 1.91
CA PRO A 605 -45.17 -14.18 1.21
C PRO A 605 -44.86 -13.12 0.16
N CYS A 606 -45.37 -13.28 -1.06
CA CYS A 606 -45.37 -12.19 -2.02
C CYS A 606 -46.44 -11.20 -1.58
N LEU A 607 -46.08 -9.93 -1.43
CA LEU A 607 -46.99 -8.90 -0.92
C LEU A 607 -47.43 -7.99 -2.06
N ARG A 608 -48.63 -7.40 -1.91
CA ARG A 608 -49.11 -6.26 -2.69
C ARG A 608 -49.66 -5.22 -1.72
N LEU A 609 -49.31 -3.96 -1.95
CA LEU A 609 -49.69 -2.83 -1.11
C LEU A 609 -50.44 -1.82 -1.97
N SER A 610 -51.64 -1.43 -1.56
CA SER A 610 -52.45 -0.46 -2.29
C SER A 610 -53.07 0.59 -1.35
N ILE A 611 -53.38 1.75 -1.92
CA ILE A 611 -54.17 2.79 -1.28
C ILE A 611 -55.53 2.76 -1.96
N GLU A 612 -56.58 2.49 -1.21
CA GLU A 612 -57.94 2.36 -1.73
C GLU A 612 -58.86 3.43 -1.14
N LYS A 613 -59.79 3.92 -1.96
CA LYS A 613 -60.87 4.80 -1.56
C LYS A 613 -62.21 4.06 -1.63
N GLY A 614 -62.99 4.13 -0.56
CA GLY A 614 -64.22 3.35 -0.45
C GLY A 614 -63.98 1.89 -0.03
N GLN A 615 -65.08 1.16 0.18
CA GLN A 615 -65.08 -0.29 0.41
C GLN A 615 -66.19 -0.96 -0.41
N GLY A 616 -66.11 -2.29 -0.54
CA GLY A 616 -67.10 -3.08 -1.26
C GLY A 616 -67.19 -2.74 -2.75
N PRO A 617 -68.40 -2.73 -3.35
CA PRO A 617 -68.58 -2.54 -4.81
C PRO A 617 -68.21 -1.13 -5.31
N ASN A 618 -68.10 -0.14 -4.42
CA ASN A 618 -67.74 1.24 -4.76
C ASN A 618 -66.25 1.55 -4.56
N LYS A 619 -65.42 0.52 -4.33
CA LYS A 619 -63.98 0.71 -4.08
C LYS A 619 -63.25 1.18 -5.35
N THR A 620 -62.31 2.09 -5.16
CA THR A 620 -61.38 2.55 -6.21
C THR A 620 -59.96 2.47 -5.69
N VAL A 621 -59.09 1.76 -6.41
CA VAL A 621 -57.65 1.72 -6.11
C VAL A 621 -57.07 3.03 -6.59
N LEU A 622 -56.52 3.83 -5.67
CA LEU A 622 -55.84 5.08 -5.99
C LEU A 622 -54.43 4.80 -6.50
N GLU A 623 -53.70 3.96 -5.77
CA GLU A 623 -52.33 3.57 -6.11
C GLU A 623 -52.05 2.14 -5.66
N SER A 624 -51.10 1.49 -6.33
CA SER A 624 -50.63 0.14 -5.97
C SER A 624 -49.13 0.00 -6.16
N SER A 625 -48.48 -0.75 -5.29
CA SER A 625 -47.09 -1.15 -5.43
C SER A 625 -46.88 -2.04 -6.66
N CYS A 626 -45.70 -1.95 -7.28
CA CYS A 626 -45.30 -2.86 -8.37
C CYS A 626 -46.33 -2.96 -9.50
N ASP A 627 -46.98 -1.85 -9.85
CA ASP A 627 -48.03 -1.77 -10.88
C ASP A 627 -49.17 -2.79 -10.70
N GLY A 628 -49.44 -3.18 -9.45
CA GLY A 628 -50.52 -4.10 -9.08
C GLY A 628 -50.11 -5.57 -8.99
N GLU A 629 -48.85 -5.90 -9.26
CA GLU A 629 -48.29 -7.26 -9.11
C GLU A 629 -47.84 -7.54 -7.67
N PHE A 630 -47.77 -8.84 -7.33
CA PHE A 630 -47.24 -9.30 -6.04
C PHE A 630 -45.71 -9.44 -6.10
N SER A 631 -45.02 -9.04 -5.04
CA SER A 631 -43.55 -9.12 -4.96
C SER A 631 -43.07 -9.56 -3.59
N ASP A 632 -42.01 -10.37 -3.55
CA ASP A 632 -41.31 -10.82 -2.34
C ASP A 632 -40.03 -10.01 -2.07
N ALA A 633 -39.94 -8.79 -2.62
CA ALA A 633 -38.77 -7.92 -2.53
C ALA A 633 -38.24 -7.83 -1.09
N PRO A 634 -36.98 -8.25 -0.82
CA PRO A 634 -36.42 -8.27 0.53
C PRO A 634 -36.47 -6.92 1.24
N ALA A 635 -36.33 -5.83 0.48
CA ALA A 635 -36.33 -4.46 1.00
C ALA A 635 -37.74 -3.86 1.22
N GLY A 636 -38.78 -4.68 1.02
CA GLY A 636 -40.17 -4.30 1.05
C GLY A 636 -40.67 -3.69 -0.25
N ILE A 637 -41.99 -3.69 -0.38
CA ILE A 637 -42.74 -3.06 -1.47
C ILE A 637 -43.20 -1.66 -1.04
N ARG A 638 -43.37 -0.76 -2.01
CA ARG A 638 -43.73 0.64 -1.79
C ARG A 638 -44.86 1.05 -2.72
N THR A 639 -45.78 1.85 -2.23
CA THR A 639 -46.69 2.58 -3.13
C THR A 639 -45.95 3.76 -3.77
N PRO A 640 -46.42 4.27 -4.91
CA PRO A 640 -46.12 5.62 -5.36
C PRO A 640 -46.49 6.67 -4.30
N ASP A 641 -45.95 7.89 -4.45
CA ASP A 641 -46.40 9.00 -3.60
C ASP A 641 -47.79 9.45 -4.03
N SER A 642 -48.73 9.49 -3.10
CA SER A 642 -50.11 9.94 -3.35
C SER A 642 -50.45 11.16 -2.50
N ASP A 643 -51.17 12.11 -3.09
CA ASP A 643 -51.73 13.24 -2.38
C ASP A 643 -53.11 12.87 -1.81
N ILE A 644 -53.23 12.85 -0.48
CA ILE A 644 -54.49 12.58 0.22
C ILE A 644 -55.00 13.87 0.84
N SER A 645 -56.24 14.24 0.52
CA SER A 645 -56.93 15.38 1.16
C SER A 645 -58.01 14.92 2.15
N PRO A 646 -58.34 15.73 3.18
CA PRO A 646 -59.43 15.42 4.11
C PRO A 646 -60.78 15.19 3.41
N ASP A 647 -61.05 15.89 2.30
CA ASP A 647 -62.29 15.76 1.55
C ASP A 647 -62.46 14.37 0.91
N MET A 648 -61.36 13.70 0.57
CA MET A 648 -61.39 12.34 0.05
C MET A 648 -61.93 11.35 1.09
N MET A 649 -61.75 11.65 2.38
CA MET A 649 -62.25 10.83 3.47
C MET A 649 -63.76 10.95 3.67
N LEU A 650 -64.33 12.13 3.45
CA LEU A 650 -65.78 12.37 3.53
C LEU A 650 -66.56 11.58 2.48
N LYS A 651 -65.91 11.20 1.37
CA LYS A 651 -66.49 10.46 0.24
C LYS A 651 -66.00 9.00 0.21
N GLY A 652 -66.21 8.25 1.30
CA GLY A 652 -66.02 6.80 1.36
C GLY A 652 -64.81 6.30 2.16
N GLY A 653 -64.02 7.18 2.79
CA GLY A 653 -62.84 6.80 3.56
C GLY A 653 -61.65 6.36 2.69
N ILE A 654 -60.45 6.44 3.26
CA ILE A 654 -59.20 6.00 2.64
C ILE A 654 -58.58 4.89 3.48
N TRP A 655 -58.11 3.85 2.80
CA TRP A 655 -57.57 2.64 3.42
C TRP A 655 -56.21 2.31 2.80
N VAL A 656 -55.25 1.95 3.66
CA VAL A 656 -54.07 1.21 3.20
C VAL A 656 -54.41 -0.27 3.25
N VAL A 657 -54.15 -0.98 2.16
CA VAL A 657 -54.50 -2.38 2.00
C VAL A 657 -53.24 -3.17 1.71
N VAL A 658 -53.04 -4.26 2.46
CA VAL A 658 -51.97 -5.23 2.24
C VAL A 658 -52.60 -6.55 1.87
N GLU A 659 -52.18 -7.09 0.74
CA GLU A 659 -52.57 -8.41 0.26
C GLU A 659 -51.34 -9.31 0.22
N ARG A 660 -51.54 -10.60 0.45
CA ARG A 660 -50.50 -11.62 0.28
C ARG A 660 -50.89 -12.65 -0.78
N LEU A 661 -49.87 -13.18 -1.46
CA LEU A 661 -49.97 -14.31 -2.37
C LEU A 661 -48.97 -15.37 -1.90
N GLY A 662 -49.50 -16.51 -1.46
CA GLY A 662 -48.70 -17.55 -0.78
C GLY A 662 -48.20 -17.11 0.61
N GLY A 663 -47.49 -17.99 1.30
CA GLY A 663 -46.99 -17.73 2.66
C GLY A 663 -47.31 -18.86 3.64
N ARG A 664 -47.00 -18.65 4.92
CA ARG A 664 -47.29 -19.59 6.00
C ARG A 664 -48.58 -19.16 6.68
N LEU A 665 -49.61 -19.99 6.54
CA LEU A 665 -50.89 -19.86 7.25
C LEU A 665 -50.65 -19.51 8.73
N GLY A 666 -51.10 -18.33 9.15
CA GLY A 666 -51.10 -17.88 10.54
C GLY A 666 -49.80 -17.28 11.13
N TYR A 667 -48.70 -17.17 10.36
CA TYR A 667 -47.39 -16.75 10.93
C TYR A 667 -46.62 -15.70 10.11
N ASP A 668 -47.23 -15.15 9.06
CA ASP A 668 -46.58 -14.13 8.24
C ASP A 668 -46.78 -12.74 8.86
N ASP A 669 -45.80 -12.30 9.64
CA ASP A 669 -45.74 -10.92 10.15
C ASP A 669 -45.38 -9.96 9.00
N VAL A 670 -46.07 -8.84 8.88
CA VAL A 670 -45.73 -7.75 7.95
C VAL A 670 -45.64 -6.43 8.70
N PHE A 671 -44.52 -5.75 8.51
CA PHE A 671 -44.28 -4.42 9.04
C PHE A 671 -44.63 -3.39 7.98
N VAL A 672 -45.54 -2.48 8.32
CA VAL A 672 -45.93 -1.37 7.45
C VAL A 672 -45.55 -0.05 8.09
N GLU A 673 -44.97 0.83 7.30
CA GLU A 673 -44.60 2.19 7.70
C GLU A 673 -45.19 3.17 6.69
N ALA A 674 -45.72 4.29 7.17
CA ALA A 674 -46.16 5.40 6.35
C ALA A 674 -45.13 6.54 6.41
N LEU A 675 -44.71 7.00 5.23
CA LEU A 675 -43.79 8.12 5.03
C LEU A 675 -44.58 9.31 4.50
N SER A 676 -44.73 10.35 5.30
CA SER A 676 -45.63 11.48 5.00
C SER A 676 -44.98 12.83 5.28
N ASP A 677 -45.41 13.88 4.57
CA ASP A 677 -44.95 15.27 4.83
C ASP A 677 -45.63 15.93 6.07
N SER A 678 -46.64 15.26 6.63
CA SER A 678 -47.52 15.75 7.69
C SER A 678 -47.91 14.60 8.60
N GLN A 679 -48.38 14.89 9.82
CA GLN A 679 -48.80 13.83 10.73
C GLN A 679 -50.04 13.10 10.19
N VAL A 680 -49.94 11.78 10.08
CA VAL A 680 -51.03 10.89 9.63
C VAL A 680 -51.42 9.97 10.76
N SER A 681 -52.73 9.82 11.01
CA SER A 681 -53.27 8.84 11.95
C SER A 681 -53.75 7.62 11.17
N ILE A 682 -53.33 6.44 11.60
CA ILE A 682 -53.68 5.18 10.94
C ILE A 682 -54.34 4.28 11.98
N GLY A 683 -55.51 3.73 11.65
CA GLY A 683 -56.26 2.86 12.53
C GLY A 683 -55.70 1.44 12.59
N VAL A 684 -56.48 0.54 13.20
CA VAL A 684 -56.12 -0.86 13.39
C VAL A 684 -56.38 -1.65 12.11
N TRP A 685 -55.59 -2.71 11.89
CA TRP A 685 -55.82 -3.67 10.80
C TRP A 685 -57.13 -4.43 10.98
N GLY A 686 -57.89 -4.57 9.90
CA GLY A 686 -59.10 -5.39 9.83
C GLY A 686 -59.29 -6.06 8.47
N THR A 687 -60.29 -6.95 8.35
CA THR A 687 -60.59 -7.70 7.12
C THR A 687 -61.60 -7.01 6.19
N GLY A 688 -62.27 -5.95 6.67
CA GLY A 688 -63.07 -5.05 5.83
C GLY A 688 -64.52 -5.44 5.59
N ASP A 689 -65.19 -6.05 6.57
CA ASP A 689 -66.63 -6.38 6.51
C ASP A 689 -67.50 -5.55 7.48
N GLY A 690 -67.01 -4.39 7.93
CA GLY A 690 -67.71 -3.49 8.87
C GLY A 690 -66.82 -3.06 10.03
#